data_AF-A7TYC3-F1
#
_entry.id   AF-A7TYC3-F1
#
_cell.length_a   1.000
_cell.length_b   1.000
_cell.length_c   1.000
_cell.angle_alpha   90.00
_cell.angle_beta   90.00
_cell.angle_gamma   90.00
#
_symmetry.space_group_name_H-M   'P 1'
#
loop_
_entity.id
_entity.type
_entity.pdbx_description
1 polymer ?
#
loop_
_entity_poly.entity_id
_entity_poly.type
_entity_poly.pdbx_seq_one_letter_code
_entity_poly.pdbx_strand_id
1 'polypeptide(L)'
;MLCPLLFLSAFIVLAGAQQQTISESSVLDISSCPITYYGQKYEKLYVNFTREEIAFCFDKFYNPGNKGDCIMGSSPDKWRAVLSIVQADSFLERWIRNKTKTIQNSLRCSVQITMPINNLTMILNLFNFGTEAALSLEARGTGLVALHTRVSDVVINKLAVKVHNQYHNYTIDISGCRHSGTVYKPGTGTVDPEICSNVTCSETATLQTSGCGPLEYCQGNGICRLASTCTVTGPTVIDVHGHMNSIQDRCAYSLFSTPLLPDFLVLGNFRDRRRKDVSFLDSVTLRVDRHYIHLEQGGRVQLDDSTLTLSSSPQLVHGVQLSKDQTGVTAELTKLSISVFFDGNTAQIVLKGPAGSSVEGLCGNSSSSLSDLRLSEYSSTSCEMQYSEPADTTIDCTSVTERCNLLKEAPFSSCNTDIDPEPYITACTDTLCKYPAVDGLNCQFLKAYARACSLHNHTLDGWTSNTGCSSEAFCQDRTCSDHEFCGEKTVSGDTRCFCRTIFASKYQANNSLGDAAVCKENTASVTLVGCLLEDKDINYSALQLNDPTCRGQVDELTHMVTFSFNSSNRCGTVVTTNNSYIIYKNTIRSQNYSSDVITRKDQVQIDFSCVYSQPSIHTATFRIRDWSVAQRITSGAWNYTLTIKAYTNAGRTQLVEWNSELQLNEKIWMVLKTDGLDGSMVSVVTDSCWATDKASPTSSPRHDLIINGCANPADPTVQVEENGLATSTYFSFNMFRFTGGSSDIFLHCQLHLCPKQGNNCIPTCNTPARVRRSASLTYEPEAPAFISVSWTY
;
A
#
# COMPACT_ATOMS: atom_id res chain seq x y z
N MET A 1 66.92 -5.35 -83.86
CA MET A 1 66.59 -5.96 -82.56
C MET A 1 65.84 -4.95 -81.72
N LEU A 2 64.64 -5.33 -81.25
CA LEU A 2 63.78 -4.77 -80.17
C LEU A 2 63.40 -3.27 -80.24
N CYS A 3 62.19 -2.85 -80.62
CA CYS A 3 60.78 -3.10 -80.20
C CYS A 3 60.32 -2.28 -78.97
N PRO A 4 59.23 -1.47 -79.07
CA PRO A 4 58.80 -0.48 -78.06
C PRO A 4 57.72 -1.03 -77.11
N LEU A 5 57.54 -0.40 -75.93
CA LEU A 5 56.45 -0.75 -75.00
C LEU A 5 55.57 0.46 -74.68
N LEU A 6 54.31 0.31 -75.08
CA LEU A 6 53.12 1.06 -74.71
C LEU A 6 52.91 1.05 -73.18
N PHE A 7 52.66 2.21 -72.59
CA PHE A 7 52.06 2.31 -71.26
C PHE A 7 50.54 2.13 -71.38
N LEU A 8 50.07 0.93 -71.03
CA LEU A 8 48.65 0.63 -70.81
C LEU A 8 48.19 1.31 -69.51
N SER A 9 47.06 2.02 -69.60
CA SER A 9 46.22 2.45 -68.49
C SER A 9 45.74 1.23 -67.70
N ALA A 10 46.30 1.01 -66.52
CA ALA A 10 45.82 0.02 -65.57
C ALA A 10 44.64 0.60 -64.77
N PHE A 11 43.47 -0.01 -64.96
CA PHE A 11 42.37 0.03 -64.01
C PHE A 11 42.87 -0.43 -62.63
N ILE A 12 43.03 0.50 -61.69
CA ILE A 12 43.17 0.15 -60.28
C ILE A 12 41.74 -0.02 -59.74
N VAL A 13 41.29 -1.28 -59.68
CA VAL A 13 40.17 -1.69 -58.85
C VAL A 13 40.69 -1.67 -57.40
N LEU A 14 40.39 -0.59 -56.67
CA LEU A 14 40.56 -0.56 -55.22
C LEU A 14 39.49 -1.46 -54.60
N ALA A 15 39.94 -2.51 -53.93
CA ALA A 15 39.13 -3.39 -53.09
C ALA A 15 38.48 -2.57 -51.96
N GLY A 16 37.15 -2.66 -51.82
CA GLY A 16 36.43 -2.09 -50.67
C GLY A 16 35.01 -1.56 -50.89
N ALA A 17 34.43 -1.64 -52.09
CA ALA A 17 33.05 -1.18 -52.31
C ALA A 17 32.03 -2.30 -52.03
N GLN A 18 31.21 -2.15 -50.98
CA GLN A 18 30.02 -2.97 -50.78
C GLN A 18 28.96 -2.54 -51.80
N GLN A 19 28.70 -3.40 -52.79
CA GLN A 19 27.78 -3.10 -53.90
C GLN A 19 26.55 -4.00 -53.80
N GLN A 20 25.36 -3.39 -53.80
CA GLN A 20 24.08 -4.10 -53.71
C GLN A 20 23.20 -3.74 -54.91
N THR A 21 22.67 -4.76 -55.61
CA THR A 21 21.69 -4.55 -56.68
C THR A 21 20.28 -4.66 -56.11
N ILE A 22 19.45 -3.68 -56.44
CA ILE A 22 18.07 -3.54 -55.97
C ILE A 22 17.17 -3.78 -57.17
N SER A 23 16.34 -4.82 -57.13
CA SER A 23 15.38 -5.16 -58.19
C SER A 23 13.91 -5.00 -57.78
N GLU A 24 13.66 -4.75 -56.49
CA GLU A 24 12.34 -4.61 -55.87
C GLU A 24 12.43 -3.68 -54.66
N SER A 25 11.28 -3.23 -54.14
CA SER A 25 11.24 -2.40 -52.95
C SER A 25 11.90 -3.12 -51.77
N SER A 26 12.95 -2.53 -51.22
CA SER A 26 13.84 -3.18 -50.26
C SER A 26 14.38 -2.19 -49.24
N VAL A 27 14.85 -2.73 -48.11
CA VAL A 27 15.54 -1.97 -47.07
C VAL A 27 17.03 -2.20 -47.23
N LEU A 28 17.79 -1.12 -47.36
CA LEU A 28 19.23 -1.14 -47.54
C LEU A 28 19.91 -0.72 -46.25
N ASP A 29 20.93 -1.48 -45.89
CA ASP A 29 21.78 -1.18 -44.75
C ASP A 29 22.86 -0.19 -45.17
N ILE A 30 22.83 1.00 -44.58
CA ILE A 30 23.84 2.04 -44.75
C ILE A 30 24.55 2.33 -43.42
N SER A 31 24.53 1.41 -42.45
CA SER A 31 25.18 1.59 -41.14
C SER A 31 26.69 1.85 -41.22
N SER A 32 27.36 1.35 -42.28
CA SER A 32 28.77 1.65 -42.56
C SER A 32 29.00 3.06 -43.12
N CYS A 33 27.95 3.72 -43.61
CA CYS A 33 27.95 5.14 -43.95
C CYS A 33 26.60 5.79 -43.60
N PRO A 34 26.35 6.06 -42.30
CA PRO A 34 25.07 6.59 -41.88
C PRO A 34 24.88 7.99 -42.45
N ILE A 35 23.68 8.34 -42.88
CA ILE A 35 23.39 9.65 -43.46
C ILE A 35 22.65 10.51 -42.44
N THR A 36 23.15 11.72 -42.20
CA THR A 36 22.48 12.73 -41.39
C THR A 36 21.59 13.57 -42.28
N TYR A 37 20.29 13.32 -42.28
CA TYR A 37 19.31 14.01 -43.09
C TYR A 37 18.55 15.03 -42.25
N TYR A 38 18.78 16.33 -42.48
CA TYR A 38 18.23 17.45 -41.70
C TYR A 38 18.27 17.24 -40.17
N GLY A 39 19.41 16.77 -39.68
CA GLY A 39 19.70 16.64 -38.24
C GLY A 39 19.31 15.30 -37.62
N GLN A 40 18.68 14.39 -38.36
CA GLN A 40 18.47 13.00 -37.92
C GLN A 40 19.43 12.06 -38.62
N LYS A 41 20.09 11.19 -37.83
CA LYS A 41 21.01 10.18 -38.34
C LYS A 41 20.24 8.91 -38.68
N TYR A 42 20.47 8.40 -39.88
CA TYR A 42 19.83 7.17 -40.37
C TYR A 42 20.87 6.15 -40.83
N GLU A 43 20.61 4.90 -40.46
CA GLU A 43 21.46 3.74 -40.78
C GLU A 43 20.80 2.78 -41.78
N LYS A 44 19.57 3.10 -42.19
CA LYS A 44 18.80 2.33 -43.17
C LYS A 44 18.23 3.26 -44.22
N LEU A 45 18.07 2.72 -45.43
CA LEU A 45 17.43 3.39 -46.55
C LEU A 45 16.37 2.48 -47.17
N TYR A 46 15.11 2.89 -47.07
CA TYR A 46 13.95 2.23 -47.64
C TYR A 46 13.75 2.72 -49.07
N VAL A 47 13.93 1.83 -50.04
CA VAL A 47 13.75 2.14 -51.46
C VAL A 47 12.40 1.59 -51.89
N ASN A 48 11.54 2.47 -52.41
CA ASN A 48 10.23 2.09 -52.93
C ASN A 48 10.09 2.51 -54.39
N PHE A 49 9.75 1.57 -55.26
CA PHE A 49 9.43 1.85 -56.66
C PHE A 49 7.92 2.03 -56.80
N THR A 50 7.48 3.21 -57.21
CA THR A 50 6.08 3.44 -57.61
C THR A 50 5.98 3.54 -59.13
N ARG A 51 4.76 3.59 -59.69
CA ARG A 51 4.56 3.76 -61.14
C ARG A 51 5.04 5.12 -61.65
N GLU A 52 5.12 6.13 -60.79
CA GLU A 52 5.38 7.53 -61.18
C GLU A 52 6.70 8.06 -60.59
N GLU A 53 7.08 7.63 -59.39
CA GLU A 53 8.25 8.11 -58.66
C GLU A 53 9.05 6.97 -58.00
N ILE A 54 10.34 7.19 -57.78
CA ILE A 54 11.15 6.39 -56.86
C ILE A 54 11.33 7.16 -55.55
N ALA A 55 11.15 6.46 -54.43
CA ALA A 55 11.29 7.03 -53.10
C ALA A 55 12.48 6.41 -52.38
N PHE A 56 13.38 7.27 -51.89
CA PHE A 56 14.47 6.92 -50.98
C PHE A 56 14.13 7.48 -49.61
N CYS A 57 13.50 6.66 -48.75
CA CYS A 57 13.06 7.08 -47.43
C CYS A 57 13.99 6.56 -46.34
N PHE A 58 14.16 7.33 -45.28
CA PHE A 58 15.11 7.02 -44.21
C PHE A 58 14.46 6.39 -42.98
N ASP A 59 13.16 6.63 -42.76
CA ASP A 59 12.42 6.17 -41.58
C ASP A 59 11.59 4.91 -41.85
N LYS A 60 10.90 4.85 -42.99
CA LYS A 60 10.02 3.73 -43.38
C LYS A 60 9.75 3.72 -44.87
N PHE A 61 9.13 2.65 -45.38
CA PHE A 61 8.67 2.61 -46.77
C PHE A 61 7.70 3.75 -47.08
N TYR A 62 7.89 4.37 -48.23
CA TYR A 62 7.01 5.43 -48.71
C TYR A 62 5.56 4.94 -48.85
N ASN A 63 4.63 5.69 -48.28
CA ASN A 63 3.20 5.53 -48.46
C ASN A 63 2.57 6.95 -48.57
N PRO A 64 1.75 7.24 -49.59
CA PRO A 64 1.12 8.57 -49.77
C PRO A 64 0.35 9.08 -48.53
N GLY A 65 -0.19 8.18 -47.70
CA GLY A 65 -0.89 8.53 -46.45
C GLY A 65 0.00 8.76 -45.23
N ASN A 66 1.29 8.41 -45.29
CA ASN A 66 2.21 8.50 -44.17
C ASN A 66 3.19 9.68 -44.34
N LYS A 67 3.39 10.43 -43.26
CA LYS A 67 4.45 11.44 -43.14
C LYS A 67 5.79 10.71 -42.97
N GLY A 68 6.77 10.99 -43.82
CA GLY A 68 8.07 10.29 -43.80
C GLY A 68 9.20 11.13 -44.39
N ASP A 69 10.43 10.73 -44.07
CA ASP A 69 11.63 11.46 -44.45
C ASP A 69 12.21 10.85 -45.71
N CYS A 70 11.98 11.51 -46.84
CA CYS A 70 12.17 10.90 -48.14
C CYS A 70 12.80 11.85 -49.15
N ILE A 71 13.61 11.27 -50.03
CA ILE A 71 14.04 11.88 -51.28
C ILE A 71 13.22 11.22 -52.38
N MET A 72 12.38 12.00 -53.03
CA MET A 72 11.50 11.55 -54.09
C MET A 72 12.10 11.95 -55.43
N GLY A 73 12.19 11.01 -56.37
CA GLY A 73 12.76 11.23 -57.69
C GLY A 73 11.93 10.64 -58.81
N SER A 74 12.29 10.95 -60.05
CA SER A 74 11.68 10.35 -61.25
C SER A 74 11.85 8.82 -61.26
N SER A 75 10.78 8.09 -61.58
CA SER A 75 10.80 6.62 -61.64
C SER A 75 11.73 6.09 -62.76
N PRO A 76 12.52 5.02 -62.52
CA PRO A 76 13.28 4.33 -63.56
C PRO A 76 12.40 3.36 -64.37
N ASP A 77 12.72 3.11 -65.65
CA ASP A 77 11.91 2.20 -66.49
C ASP A 77 12.11 0.73 -66.14
N LYS A 78 13.30 0.39 -65.65
CA LYS A 78 13.59 -0.89 -65.03
C LYS A 78 13.66 -0.63 -63.54
N TRP A 79 13.00 -1.43 -62.72
CA TRP A 79 13.07 -1.36 -61.26
C TRP A 79 14.45 -1.81 -60.76
N ARG A 80 15.53 -1.24 -61.30
CA ARG A 80 16.92 -1.62 -61.01
C ARG A 80 17.68 -0.40 -60.54
N ALA A 81 18.16 -0.44 -59.31
CA ALA A 81 19.13 0.51 -58.77
C ALA A 81 20.35 -0.23 -58.25
N VAL A 82 21.51 0.42 -58.26
CA VAL A 82 22.76 -0.14 -57.73
C VAL A 82 23.25 0.80 -56.64
N LEU A 83 23.30 0.31 -55.41
CA LEU A 83 23.86 1.03 -54.27
C LEU A 83 25.32 0.63 -54.08
N SER A 84 26.17 1.62 -53.83
CA SER A 84 27.57 1.44 -53.44
C SER A 84 27.92 2.42 -52.34
N ILE A 85 28.58 1.93 -51.29
CA ILE A 85 29.14 2.79 -50.24
C ILE A 85 30.58 3.12 -50.60
N VAL A 86 30.90 4.41 -50.65
CA VAL A 86 32.18 4.95 -51.07
C VAL A 86 32.84 5.64 -49.88
N GLN A 87 34.09 5.28 -49.58
CA GLN A 87 34.87 5.89 -48.51
C GLN A 87 35.20 7.35 -48.82
N ALA A 88 35.52 8.12 -47.77
CA ALA A 88 35.91 9.52 -47.93
C ALA A 88 37.09 9.67 -48.90
N ASP A 89 36.97 10.66 -49.80
CA ASP A 89 38.01 11.03 -50.73
C ASP A 89 38.25 12.56 -50.68
N SER A 90 39.52 12.95 -50.61
CA SER A 90 39.92 14.36 -50.42
C SER A 90 39.57 15.26 -51.61
N PHE A 91 39.53 14.70 -52.82
CA PHE A 91 39.12 15.43 -54.02
C PHE A 91 37.61 15.65 -54.01
N LEU A 92 36.84 14.61 -53.68
CA LEU A 92 35.39 14.65 -53.55
C LEU A 92 34.94 15.66 -52.48
N GLU A 93 35.60 15.67 -51.31
CA GLU A 93 35.35 16.65 -50.26
C GLU A 93 35.53 18.09 -50.77
N ARG A 94 36.68 18.38 -51.40
CA ARG A 94 36.98 19.72 -51.93
C ARG A 94 35.98 20.13 -53.01
N TRP A 95 35.55 19.19 -53.85
CA TRP A 95 34.58 19.42 -54.90
C TRP A 95 33.20 19.77 -54.34
N ILE A 96 32.71 19.05 -53.33
CA ILE A 96 31.42 19.34 -52.68
C ILE A 96 31.45 20.69 -51.98
N ARG A 97 32.51 20.99 -51.21
CA ARG A 97 32.66 22.27 -50.50
C ARG A 97 32.63 23.46 -51.45
N ASN A 98 33.24 23.36 -52.62
CA ASN A 98 33.20 24.42 -53.62
C ASN A 98 31.79 24.65 -54.18
N LYS A 99 30.95 23.61 -54.22
CA LYS A 99 29.58 23.67 -54.73
C LYS A 99 28.59 24.20 -53.69
N THR A 100 28.62 23.70 -52.45
CA THR A 100 27.68 24.11 -51.40
C THR A 100 28.12 25.38 -50.68
N LYS A 101 29.42 25.57 -50.47
CA LYS A 101 30.06 26.66 -49.71
C LYS A 101 29.69 26.75 -48.22
N THR A 102 28.61 26.09 -47.79
CA THR A 102 28.08 26.09 -46.42
C THR A 102 28.67 24.98 -45.55
N ILE A 103 29.07 23.85 -46.13
CA ILE A 103 29.52 22.67 -45.37
C ILE A 103 30.93 22.85 -44.82
N GLN A 104 31.09 22.67 -43.51
CA GLN A 104 32.34 22.92 -42.78
C GLN A 104 33.08 21.66 -42.30
N ASN A 105 32.37 20.63 -41.87
CA ASN A 105 32.97 19.38 -41.40
C ASN A 105 33.61 18.57 -42.54
N SER A 106 34.49 17.62 -42.19
CA SER A 106 35.18 16.75 -43.16
C SER A 106 34.31 15.59 -43.64
N LEU A 107 34.51 15.18 -44.89
CA LEU A 107 33.76 14.07 -45.50
C LEU A 107 34.16 12.76 -44.80
N ARG A 108 33.17 12.00 -44.35
CA ARG A 108 33.41 10.70 -43.69
C ARG A 108 33.21 9.53 -44.63
N CYS A 109 32.16 9.60 -45.45
CA CYS A 109 31.78 8.56 -46.40
C CYS A 109 30.65 9.08 -47.29
N SER A 110 30.27 8.29 -48.31
CA SER A 110 29.09 8.57 -49.11
C SER A 110 28.36 7.32 -49.56
N VAL A 111 27.05 7.45 -49.75
CA VAL A 111 26.18 6.43 -50.34
C VAL A 111 25.85 6.87 -51.76
N GLN A 112 26.32 6.10 -52.74
CA GLN A 112 26.06 6.34 -54.14
C GLN A 112 24.98 5.36 -54.65
N ILE A 113 24.00 5.87 -55.38
CA ILE A 113 22.89 5.09 -55.94
C ILE A 113 22.81 5.40 -57.43
N THR A 114 23.07 4.39 -58.26
CA THR A 114 23.04 4.52 -59.72
C THR A 114 21.77 3.87 -60.27
N MET A 115 21.05 4.62 -61.12
CA MET A 115 19.77 4.23 -61.70
C MET A 115 19.74 4.52 -63.21
N PRO A 116 19.46 3.54 -64.06
CA PRO A 116 19.14 3.78 -65.46
C PRO A 116 17.66 4.22 -65.61
N ILE A 117 17.43 5.34 -66.28
CA ILE A 117 16.12 5.93 -66.59
C ILE A 117 16.08 6.23 -68.10
N ASN A 118 15.38 5.45 -68.91
CA ASN A 118 15.32 5.57 -70.38
C ASN A 118 16.71 5.63 -71.01
N ASN A 119 16.98 6.70 -71.77
CA ASN A 119 18.27 7.01 -72.38
C ASN A 119 19.17 7.85 -71.45
N LEU A 120 18.91 7.81 -70.14
CA LEU A 120 19.59 8.58 -69.12
C LEU A 120 20.10 7.67 -68.00
N THR A 121 21.27 7.98 -67.46
CA THR A 121 21.76 7.38 -66.21
C THR A 121 21.78 8.48 -65.15
N MET A 122 21.13 8.20 -64.02
CA MET A 122 21.06 9.07 -62.86
C MET A 122 21.93 8.48 -61.74
N ILE A 123 22.77 9.31 -61.13
CA ILE A 123 23.58 8.95 -59.98
C ILE A 123 23.21 9.90 -58.84
N LEU A 124 22.71 9.33 -57.76
CA LEU A 124 22.42 10.05 -56.53
C LEU A 124 23.53 9.78 -55.52
N ASN A 125 24.19 10.81 -55.03
CA ASN A 125 25.21 10.69 -53.99
C ASN A 125 24.73 11.39 -52.72
N LEU A 126 24.68 10.65 -51.62
CA LEU A 126 24.44 11.17 -50.27
C LEU A 126 25.77 11.20 -49.53
N PHE A 127 26.23 12.39 -49.17
CA PHE A 127 27.52 12.59 -48.51
C PHE A 127 27.32 12.86 -47.02
N ASN A 128 28.04 12.13 -46.19
CA ASN A 128 28.02 12.33 -44.74
C ASN A 128 29.26 13.11 -44.28
N PHE A 129 29.04 14.26 -43.67
CA PHE A 129 30.06 15.11 -43.06
C PHE A 129 29.97 15.12 -41.52
N GLY A 130 29.29 14.13 -40.91
CA GLY A 130 29.02 14.10 -39.48
C GLY A 130 27.63 14.66 -39.17
N THR A 131 27.55 15.88 -38.66
CA THR A 131 26.28 16.59 -38.41
C THR A 131 25.72 17.26 -39.67
N GLU A 132 26.57 17.44 -40.69
CA GLU A 132 26.21 18.01 -41.99
C GLU A 132 26.11 16.92 -43.06
N ALA A 133 25.35 17.20 -44.13
CA ALA A 133 25.24 16.32 -45.27
C ALA A 133 24.96 17.08 -46.57
N ALA A 134 25.41 16.49 -47.67
CA ALA A 134 25.09 16.98 -49.02
C ALA A 134 24.39 15.91 -49.83
N LEU A 135 23.52 16.35 -50.73
CA LEU A 135 22.95 15.52 -51.76
C LEU A 135 23.40 16.01 -53.13
N SER A 136 24.01 15.13 -53.93
CA SER A 136 24.35 15.44 -55.31
C SER A 136 23.61 14.54 -56.27
N LEU A 137 23.06 15.17 -57.30
CA LEU A 137 22.37 14.53 -58.41
C LEU A 137 23.19 14.72 -59.68
N GLU A 138 23.65 13.61 -60.25
CA GLU A 138 24.32 13.60 -61.55
C GLU A 138 23.43 12.91 -62.57
N ALA A 139 23.34 13.49 -63.76
CA ALA A 139 22.55 12.95 -64.84
C ALA A 139 23.32 12.98 -66.17
N ARG A 140 23.30 11.86 -66.90
CA ARG A 140 23.95 11.68 -68.20
C ARG A 140 22.94 11.14 -69.21
N GLY A 141 22.65 11.88 -70.27
CA GLY A 141 21.76 11.43 -71.35
C GLY A 141 20.78 12.51 -71.79
N THR A 142 19.59 12.12 -72.20
CA THR A 142 18.52 13.05 -72.59
C THR A 142 17.21 12.70 -71.89
N GLY A 143 16.62 13.66 -71.14
CA GLY A 143 15.40 13.46 -70.38
C GLY A 143 15.10 14.56 -69.35
N LEU A 144 13.95 14.48 -68.68
CA LEU A 144 13.62 15.32 -67.53
C LEU A 144 13.92 14.53 -66.25
N VAL A 145 14.65 15.14 -65.31
CA VAL A 145 14.88 14.58 -63.99
C VAL A 145 14.36 15.56 -62.94
N ALA A 146 13.45 15.09 -62.09
CA ALA A 146 12.98 15.84 -60.94
C ALA A 146 13.34 15.10 -59.66
N LEU A 147 13.76 15.86 -58.65
CA LEU A 147 14.07 15.36 -57.31
C LEU A 147 13.57 16.37 -56.28
N HIS A 148 12.90 15.90 -55.24
CA HIS A 148 12.54 16.73 -54.12
C HIS A 148 12.83 16.04 -52.79
N THR A 149 13.29 16.82 -51.82
CA THR A 149 13.59 16.35 -50.46
C THR A 149 12.42 16.73 -49.56
N ARG A 150 11.95 15.76 -48.79
CA ARG A 150 10.81 15.88 -47.89
C ARG A 150 11.22 15.47 -46.49
N VAL A 151 10.73 16.21 -45.51
CA VAL A 151 10.86 15.91 -44.10
C VAL A 151 9.44 15.84 -43.54
N SER A 152 9.01 14.66 -43.12
CA SER A 152 7.61 14.36 -42.79
C SER A 152 6.64 14.67 -43.95
N ASP A 153 5.88 15.76 -43.89
CA ASP A 153 4.99 16.22 -44.96
C ASP A 153 5.51 17.46 -45.72
N VAL A 154 6.55 18.12 -45.21
CA VAL A 154 7.07 19.39 -45.73
C VAL A 154 8.15 19.12 -46.79
N VAL A 155 7.98 19.72 -47.98
CA VAL A 155 9.01 19.69 -49.03
C VAL A 155 10.01 20.81 -48.76
N ILE A 156 11.28 20.45 -48.52
CA ILE A 156 12.33 21.40 -48.14
C ILE A 156 13.06 21.94 -49.38
N ASN A 157 13.48 21.06 -50.29
CA ASN A 157 14.13 21.42 -51.56
C ASN A 157 13.45 20.74 -52.74
N LYS A 158 13.34 21.44 -53.87
CA LYS A 158 12.87 20.90 -55.17
C LYS A 158 13.89 21.22 -56.26
N LEU A 159 14.22 20.22 -57.07
CA LEU A 159 15.11 20.31 -58.20
C LEU A 159 14.43 19.68 -59.42
N ALA A 160 14.37 20.40 -60.55
CA ALA A 160 13.84 19.88 -61.80
C ALA A 160 14.71 20.34 -62.96
N VAL A 161 15.24 19.40 -63.75
CA VAL A 161 16.26 19.68 -64.76
C VAL A 161 15.94 18.94 -66.05
N LYS A 162 16.02 19.64 -67.19
CA LYS A 162 16.04 19.03 -68.52
C LYS A 162 17.49 18.79 -68.94
N VAL A 163 17.84 17.54 -69.20
CA VAL A 163 19.17 17.08 -69.61
C VAL A 163 19.14 16.81 -71.12
N HIS A 164 20.13 17.32 -71.87
CA HIS A 164 20.22 17.11 -73.33
C HIS A 164 21.66 16.81 -73.77
N ASN A 165 21.99 15.52 -73.90
CA ASN A 165 23.31 15.00 -74.33
C ASN A 165 24.54 15.60 -73.61
N GLN A 166 24.35 16.25 -72.45
CA GLN A 166 25.39 16.86 -71.63
C GLN A 166 25.35 16.28 -70.20
N TYR A 167 26.51 16.26 -69.55
CA TYR A 167 26.62 15.90 -68.14
C TYR A 167 26.16 17.07 -67.28
N HIS A 168 25.15 16.84 -66.45
CA HIS A 168 24.70 17.80 -65.45
C HIS A 168 24.94 17.27 -64.04
N ASN A 169 25.33 18.16 -63.14
CA ASN A 169 25.56 17.84 -61.74
C ASN A 169 25.07 18.99 -60.84
N TYR A 170 24.19 18.65 -59.90
CA TYR A 170 23.62 19.58 -58.93
C TYR A 170 23.85 19.05 -57.53
N THR A 171 24.44 19.88 -56.68
CA THR A 171 24.68 19.55 -55.28
C THR A 171 23.87 20.51 -54.41
N ILE A 172 23.06 19.96 -53.52
CA ILE A 172 22.30 20.71 -52.54
C ILE A 172 22.80 20.35 -51.14
N ASP A 173 22.79 21.35 -50.26
CA ASP A 173 23.02 21.16 -48.85
C ASP A 173 21.72 20.66 -48.20
N ILE A 174 21.80 19.52 -47.51
CA ILE A 174 20.69 18.90 -46.77
C ILE A 174 20.99 18.86 -45.26
N SER A 175 21.93 19.70 -44.83
CA SER A 175 22.25 19.93 -43.42
C SER A 175 21.14 20.73 -42.74
N GLY A 176 20.98 20.51 -41.45
CA GLY A 176 20.02 21.22 -40.62
C GLY A 176 19.86 20.55 -39.27
N CYS A 177 19.08 21.16 -38.40
CA CYS A 177 18.74 20.61 -37.10
C CYS A 177 17.24 20.33 -37.04
N ARG A 178 16.85 19.38 -36.20
CA ARG A 178 15.43 19.04 -36.01
C ARG A 178 15.05 19.09 -34.54
N HIS A 179 14.04 19.88 -34.22
CA HIS A 179 13.51 19.99 -32.88
C HIS A 179 11.98 20.06 -32.93
N SER A 180 11.32 19.21 -32.14
CA SER A 180 9.85 19.08 -32.09
C SER A 180 9.18 18.94 -33.47
N GLY A 181 9.84 18.23 -34.40
CA GLY A 181 9.33 17.99 -35.76
C GLY A 181 9.67 19.08 -36.80
N THR A 182 10.08 20.28 -36.37
CA THR A 182 10.44 21.39 -37.25
C THR A 182 11.92 21.32 -37.65
N VAL A 183 12.21 21.66 -38.91
CA VAL A 183 13.56 21.73 -39.47
C VAL A 183 14.09 23.15 -39.42
N TYR A 184 15.27 23.32 -38.83
CA TYR A 184 16.01 24.57 -38.75
C TYR A 184 17.22 24.49 -39.69
N LYS A 185 17.41 25.52 -40.51
CA LYS A 185 18.60 25.62 -41.36
C LYS A 185 19.83 25.92 -40.49
N PRO A 186 21.04 25.52 -40.91
CA PRO A 186 22.26 25.92 -40.22
C PRO A 186 22.34 27.44 -40.05
N GLY A 187 22.79 27.89 -38.87
CA GLY A 187 22.87 29.31 -38.51
C GLY A 187 21.54 29.97 -38.13
N THR A 188 20.43 29.22 -38.08
CA THR A 188 19.11 29.76 -37.69
C THR A 188 18.68 29.28 -36.31
N GLY A 189 17.79 30.04 -35.67
CA GLY A 189 17.23 29.69 -34.37
C GLY A 189 15.96 30.48 -34.10
N THR A 190 15.24 30.05 -33.07
CA THR A 190 14.03 30.68 -32.57
C THR A 190 14.10 30.80 -31.07
N VAL A 191 13.70 31.97 -30.58
CA VAL A 191 13.52 32.24 -29.16
C VAL A 191 12.03 32.37 -28.90
N ASP A 192 11.53 31.56 -27.99
CA ASP A 192 10.18 31.67 -27.46
C ASP A 192 10.26 32.24 -26.03
N PRO A 193 9.95 33.53 -25.84
CA PRO A 193 9.97 34.15 -24.53
C PRO A 193 8.86 33.65 -23.60
N GLU A 194 7.76 33.08 -24.11
CA GLU A 194 6.65 32.60 -23.28
C GLU A 194 7.04 31.35 -22.48
N ILE A 195 7.88 30.49 -23.08
CA ILE A 195 8.38 29.27 -22.43
C ILE A 195 9.89 29.30 -22.17
N CYS A 196 10.52 30.47 -22.35
CA CYS A 196 11.95 30.71 -22.18
C CYS A 196 12.81 29.69 -22.95
N SER A 197 12.31 29.24 -24.09
CA SER A 197 12.96 28.23 -24.92
C SER A 197 13.76 28.90 -26.01
N ASN A 198 15.03 28.55 -26.12
CA ASN A 198 15.89 29.01 -27.19
C ASN A 198 16.45 27.78 -27.91
N VAL A 199 16.05 27.65 -29.17
CA VAL A 199 16.43 26.57 -30.06
C VAL A 199 17.32 27.17 -31.15
N THR A 200 18.60 26.79 -31.15
CA THR A 200 19.59 27.25 -32.13
C THR A 200 20.18 26.07 -32.89
N CYS A 201 20.28 26.22 -34.20
CA CYS A 201 21.03 25.31 -35.06
C CYS A 201 22.34 25.98 -35.44
N SER A 202 23.47 25.41 -34.99
CA SER A 202 24.79 25.98 -35.31
C SER A 202 25.04 25.98 -36.83
N GLU A 203 26.04 26.75 -37.27
CA GLU A 203 26.52 26.74 -38.67
C GLU A 203 26.93 25.33 -39.14
N THR A 204 27.37 24.48 -38.22
CA THR A 204 27.75 23.07 -38.48
C THR A 204 26.59 22.08 -38.23
N ALA A 205 25.33 22.56 -38.26
CA ALA A 205 24.12 21.76 -38.07
C ALA A 205 24.07 20.98 -36.74
N THR A 206 24.59 21.56 -35.66
CA THR A 206 24.48 21.00 -34.31
C THR A 206 23.33 21.68 -33.57
N LEU A 207 22.38 20.89 -33.06
CA LEU A 207 21.24 21.42 -32.31
C LEU A 207 21.69 21.80 -30.89
N GLN A 208 21.40 23.05 -30.51
CA GLN A 208 21.59 23.57 -29.17
C GLN A 208 20.25 24.09 -28.67
N THR A 209 19.78 23.54 -27.56
CA THR A 209 18.58 23.99 -26.87
C THR A 209 18.97 24.53 -25.50
N SER A 210 18.42 25.69 -25.14
CA SER A 210 18.55 26.27 -23.81
C SER A 210 17.19 26.67 -23.30
N GLY A 211 17.01 26.54 -21.98
CA GLY A 211 15.81 26.89 -21.26
C GLY A 211 16.16 27.25 -19.82
N CYS A 212 15.14 27.44 -18.99
CA CYS A 212 15.37 27.65 -17.57
C CYS A 212 16.05 26.43 -16.93
N GLY A 213 16.86 26.68 -15.91
CA GLY A 213 17.50 25.62 -15.14
C GLY A 213 16.49 24.70 -14.43
N PRO A 214 16.91 23.54 -13.90
CA PRO A 214 16.03 22.58 -13.22
C PRO A 214 15.28 23.14 -11.99
N LEU A 215 15.80 24.21 -11.39
CA LEU A 215 15.21 24.92 -10.25
C LEU A 215 14.63 26.27 -10.65
N GLU A 216 14.35 26.46 -11.93
CA GLU A 216 13.84 27.71 -12.46
C GLU A 216 12.58 27.47 -13.28
N TYR A 217 11.68 28.45 -13.28
CA TYR A 217 10.51 28.48 -14.15
C TYR A 217 10.55 29.72 -15.04
N CYS A 218 9.87 29.65 -16.18
CA CYS A 218 9.76 30.78 -17.10
C CYS A 218 8.61 31.70 -16.68
N GLN A 219 8.88 33.00 -16.59
CA GLN A 219 7.85 34.01 -16.29
C GLN A 219 7.00 34.43 -17.50
N GLY A 220 7.22 33.84 -18.69
CA GLY A 220 6.50 34.23 -19.91
C GLY A 220 7.09 35.43 -20.65
N ASN A 221 8.21 35.98 -20.17
CA ASN A 221 8.89 37.15 -20.73
C ASN A 221 10.37 36.88 -21.07
N GLY A 222 10.77 35.61 -21.14
CA GLY A 222 12.15 35.18 -21.35
C GLY A 222 13.04 35.23 -20.10
N ILE A 223 12.50 35.56 -18.92
CA ILE A 223 13.23 35.57 -17.65
C ILE A 223 12.95 34.27 -16.89
N CYS A 224 14.03 33.58 -16.53
CA CYS A 224 14.00 32.43 -15.64
C CYS A 224 14.11 32.89 -14.18
N ARG A 225 13.19 32.43 -13.34
CA ARG A 225 13.18 32.73 -11.90
C ARG A 225 13.34 31.46 -11.09
N LEU A 226 14.06 31.55 -9.98
CA LEU A 226 14.25 30.45 -9.04
C LEU A 226 12.92 30.03 -8.45
N ALA A 227 12.54 28.81 -8.79
CA ALA A 227 11.43 28.04 -8.25
C ALA A 227 12.01 27.11 -7.18
N SER A 228 11.82 27.47 -5.91
CA SER A 228 12.52 26.80 -4.81
C SER A 228 11.61 26.03 -3.87
N THR A 229 10.29 26.24 -3.93
CA THR A 229 9.35 25.72 -2.92
C THR A 229 8.40 24.71 -3.53
N CYS A 230 8.49 23.46 -3.07
CA CYS A 230 7.47 22.43 -3.28
C CYS A 230 6.53 22.41 -2.07
N THR A 231 5.22 22.37 -2.30
CA THR A 231 4.22 22.31 -1.24
C THR A 231 3.39 21.05 -1.37
N VAL A 232 3.29 20.27 -0.30
CA VAL A 232 2.39 19.13 -0.19
C VAL A 232 1.32 19.47 0.82
N THR A 233 0.06 19.57 0.40
CA THR A 233 -1.05 19.97 1.25
C THR A 233 -2.33 19.22 0.87
N GLY A 234 -3.01 18.66 1.86
CA GLY A 234 -4.11 17.73 1.61
C GLY A 234 -3.63 16.51 0.78
N PRO A 235 -4.32 16.13 -0.30
CA PRO A 235 -3.87 15.11 -1.24
C PRO A 235 -2.91 15.65 -2.33
N THR A 236 -2.64 16.95 -2.39
CA THR A 236 -2.00 17.57 -3.55
C THR A 236 -0.52 17.87 -3.29
N VAL A 237 0.33 17.44 -4.22
CA VAL A 237 1.72 17.89 -4.34
C VAL A 237 1.77 18.97 -5.43
N ILE A 238 2.18 20.17 -5.04
CA ILE A 238 2.50 21.28 -5.94
C ILE A 238 4.02 21.30 -6.06
N ASP A 239 4.53 20.92 -7.22
CA ASP A 239 5.97 20.85 -7.49
C ASP A 239 6.61 22.26 -7.51
N VAL A 240 7.94 22.33 -7.62
CA VAL A 240 8.64 23.63 -7.63
C VAL A 240 8.24 24.52 -8.81
N HIS A 241 7.70 23.97 -9.90
CA HIS A 241 7.25 24.71 -11.09
C HIS A 241 5.76 25.05 -11.04
N GLY A 242 5.03 24.65 -10.00
CA GLY A 242 3.59 24.87 -9.85
C GLY A 242 2.70 23.79 -10.49
N HIS A 243 3.26 22.70 -11.02
CA HIS A 243 2.44 21.58 -11.49
C HIS A 243 1.88 20.78 -10.33
N MET A 244 0.66 20.28 -10.50
CA MET A 244 -0.06 19.57 -9.46
C MET A 244 -0.12 18.08 -9.74
N ASN A 245 0.17 17.29 -8.71
CA ASN A 245 -0.11 15.86 -8.65
C ASN A 245 -1.07 15.60 -7.49
N SER A 246 -2.21 14.96 -7.77
CA SER A 246 -3.19 14.61 -6.74
C SER A 246 -3.09 13.14 -6.36
N ILE A 247 -2.79 12.87 -5.09
CA ILE A 247 -2.63 11.52 -4.54
C ILE A 247 -4.00 10.98 -4.13
N GLN A 248 -4.42 9.87 -4.76
CA GLN A 248 -5.74 9.27 -4.54
C GLN A 248 -5.71 8.03 -3.63
N ASP A 249 -4.53 7.47 -3.38
CA ASP A 249 -4.33 6.33 -2.50
C ASP A 249 -3.64 6.72 -1.18
N ARG A 250 -3.37 5.74 -0.32
CA ARG A 250 -2.73 5.97 0.99
C ARG A 250 -1.30 5.42 1.03
N CYS A 251 -0.63 5.42 -0.12
CA CYS A 251 0.75 4.97 -0.21
C CYS A 251 1.72 6.11 0.11
N ALA A 252 2.95 5.74 0.40
CA ALA A 252 4.08 6.65 0.50
C ALA A 252 4.59 6.99 -0.90
N TYR A 253 4.98 8.25 -1.11
CA TYR A 253 5.55 8.73 -2.36
C TYR A 253 6.90 9.40 -2.16
N SER A 254 7.81 9.20 -3.11
CA SER A 254 9.05 9.97 -3.20
C SER A 254 8.71 11.43 -3.55
N LEU A 255 8.84 12.32 -2.56
CA LEU A 255 8.66 13.76 -2.76
C LEU A 255 9.92 14.38 -3.36
N PHE A 256 11.08 14.05 -2.79
CA PHE A 256 12.35 14.62 -3.22
C PHE A 256 13.49 13.62 -3.07
N SER A 257 14.29 13.48 -4.14
CA SER A 257 15.61 12.84 -4.12
C SER A 257 16.58 13.62 -5.01
N THR A 258 17.88 13.40 -4.80
CA THR A 258 18.91 14.03 -5.64
C THR A 258 20.08 13.06 -5.90
N PRO A 259 20.61 13.00 -7.13
CA PRO A 259 21.81 12.22 -7.43
C PRO A 259 23.06 12.65 -6.62
N LEU A 260 23.07 13.88 -6.09
CA LEU A 260 24.17 14.40 -5.27
C LEU A 260 24.29 13.69 -3.92
N LEU A 261 23.17 13.15 -3.41
CA LEU A 261 23.11 12.36 -2.18
C LEU A 261 22.23 11.13 -2.42
N PRO A 262 22.80 10.01 -2.91
CA PRO A 262 22.03 8.83 -3.28
C PRO A 262 21.27 8.18 -2.12
N ASP A 263 21.72 8.39 -0.87
CA ASP A 263 21.06 7.87 0.32
C ASP A 263 20.00 8.84 0.91
N PHE A 264 19.87 10.05 0.34
CA PHE A 264 18.89 11.05 0.78
C PHE A 264 17.57 10.92 0.03
N LEU A 265 16.49 10.78 0.79
CA LEU A 265 15.13 10.70 0.26
C LEU A 265 14.14 11.36 1.22
N VAL A 266 13.24 12.18 0.68
CA VAL A 266 12.09 12.71 1.42
C VAL A 266 10.84 12.01 0.90
N LEU A 267 10.11 11.37 1.82
CA LEU A 267 8.88 10.66 1.53
C LEU A 267 7.68 11.38 2.17
N GLY A 268 6.56 11.42 1.47
CA GLY A 268 5.26 11.83 2.02
C GLY A 268 4.38 10.60 2.20
N ASN A 269 3.90 10.37 3.42
CA ASN A 269 2.97 9.28 3.72
C ASN A 269 1.54 9.83 3.75
N PHE A 270 0.63 9.18 3.01
CA PHE A 270 -0.76 9.61 2.90
C PHE A 270 -1.68 8.63 3.62
N ARG A 271 -2.70 9.14 4.33
CA ARG A 271 -3.70 8.32 5.04
C ARG A 271 -5.10 8.92 4.94
N ASP A 272 -6.12 8.13 5.28
CA ASP A 272 -7.52 8.56 5.34
C ASP A 272 -7.83 9.31 6.65
N ARG A 273 -8.90 10.11 6.62
CA ARG A 273 -9.47 10.80 7.79
C ARG A 273 -10.93 10.38 8.01
N ARG A 274 -11.89 11.27 7.73
CA ARG A 274 -13.34 11.00 7.86
C ARG A 274 -13.94 10.28 6.63
N ARG A 275 -13.28 10.39 5.47
CA ARG A 275 -13.72 9.79 4.20
C ARG A 275 -12.65 8.86 3.64
N LYS A 276 -13.07 7.71 3.09
CA LYS A 276 -12.17 6.66 2.58
C LYS A 276 -11.59 6.99 1.21
N ASP A 277 -12.31 7.82 0.45
CA ASP A 277 -12.00 8.23 -0.92
C ASP A 277 -11.17 9.52 -1.01
N VAL A 278 -10.68 10.03 0.13
CA VAL A 278 -9.80 11.21 0.18
C VAL A 278 -8.56 10.88 1.01
N SER A 279 -7.39 11.09 0.41
CA SER A 279 -6.10 10.93 1.08
C SER A 279 -5.60 12.27 1.63
N PHE A 280 -4.82 12.24 2.70
CA PHE A 280 -4.17 13.41 3.28
C PHE A 280 -2.74 13.07 3.63
N LEU A 281 -1.82 14.01 3.37
CA LEU A 281 -0.49 13.95 3.97
C LEU A 281 -0.62 13.82 5.49
N ASP A 282 -0.02 12.77 6.03
CA ASP A 282 -0.14 12.35 7.42
C ASP A 282 1.20 12.47 8.16
N SER A 283 2.29 12.19 7.45
CA SER A 283 3.66 12.35 7.95
C SER A 283 4.66 12.54 6.81
N VAL A 284 5.81 13.09 7.15
CA VAL A 284 6.96 13.22 6.24
C VAL A 284 8.12 12.44 6.82
N THR A 285 8.72 11.55 6.03
CA THR A 285 9.91 10.79 6.44
C THR A 285 11.12 11.30 5.68
N LEU A 286 12.20 11.62 6.39
CA LEU A 286 13.51 11.89 5.82
C LEU A 286 14.39 10.67 6.04
N ARG A 287 14.87 10.06 4.96
CA ARG A 287 15.90 9.03 5.00
C ARG A 287 17.25 9.69 4.76
N VAL A 288 18.16 9.61 5.74
CA VAL A 288 19.51 10.19 5.68
C VAL A 288 20.51 9.17 6.18
N ASP A 289 21.51 8.81 5.37
CA ASP A 289 22.56 7.85 5.75
C ASP A 289 22.01 6.57 6.42
N ARG A 290 20.91 6.02 5.88
CA ARG A 290 20.15 4.84 6.37
C ARG A 290 19.39 4.99 7.69
N HIS A 291 19.32 6.19 8.25
CA HIS A 291 18.49 6.52 9.41
C HIS A 291 17.17 7.14 8.93
N TYR A 292 16.11 6.96 9.71
CA TYR A 292 14.77 7.46 9.40
C TYR A 292 14.34 8.51 10.40
N ILE A 293 14.00 9.69 9.91
CA ILE A 293 13.46 10.78 10.72
C ILE A 293 12.02 11.00 10.28
N HIS A 294 11.08 10.62 11.14
CA HIS A 294 9.65 10.78 10.90
C HIS A 294 9.13 12.07 11.54
N LEU A 295 8.57 12.96 10.73
CA LEU A 295 7.85 14.15 11.17
C LEU A 295 6.35 13.82 11.16
N GLU A 296 5.73 13.78 12.33
CA GLU A 296 4.35 13.31 12.53
C GLU A 296 3.42 14.42 13.04
N GLN A 297 2.11 14.14 13.02
CA GLN A 297 1.10 15.07 13.55
C GLN A 297 1.40 15.45 15.02
N GLY A 298 1.03 16.68 15.39
CA GLY A 298 1.32 17.24 16.71
C GLY A 298 2.77 17.67 16.92
N GLY A 299 3.56 17.72 15.84
CA GLY A 299 4.97 18.09 15.90
C GLY A 299 5.80 17.06 16.67
N ARG A 300 5.38 15.79 16.66
CA ARG A 300 6.17 14.67 17.16
C ARG A 300 7.23 14.32 16.11
N VAL A 301 8.45 14.07 16.57
CA VAL A 301 9.54 13.62 15.72
C VAL A 301 10.07 12.29 16.24
N GLN A 302 10.04 11.27 15.40
CA GLN A 302 10.65 9.97 15.71
C GLN A 302 11.96 9.83 14.92
N LEU A 303 13.02 9.47 15.62
CA LEU A 303 14.29 9.06 15.04
C LEU A 303 14.41 7.55 15.22
N ASP A 304 14.33 6.83 14.10
CA ASP A 304 14.16 5.38 14.06
C ASP A 304 13.00 4.97 14.99
N ASP A 305 13.27 4.22 16.08
CA ASP A 305 12.24 3.77 17.03
C ASP A 305 12.10 4.65 18.28
N SER A 306 12.70 5.85 18.30
CA SER A 306 12.76 6.71 19.49
C SER A 306 12.17 8.11 19.25
N THR A 307 11.39 8.61 20.21
CA THR A 307 10.83 9.98 20.11
C THR A 307 11.85 11.02 20.56
N LEU A 308 12.09 12.04 19.73
CA LEU A 308 12.93 13.19 20.03
C LEU A 308 12.09 14.34 20.61
N THR A 309 12.56 14.90 21.72
CA THR A 309 12.00 16.13 22.30
C THR A 309 12.70 17.35 21.70
N LEU A 310 11.98 18.11 20.87
CA LEU A 310 12.50 19.30 20.20
C LEU A 310 12.00 20.60 20.85
N SER A 311 12.76 21.67 20.65
CA SER A 311 12.38 23.04 20.98
C SER A 311 12.69 23.96 19.80
N SER A 312 12.51 25.28 19.97
CA SER A 312 12.91 26.25 18.96
C SER A 312 14.42 26.31 18.74
N SER A 313 15.20 25.82 19.71
CA SER A 313 16.66 25.70 19.57
C SER A 313 16.98 24.51 18.67
N PRO A 314 17.72 24.70 17.57
CA PRO A 314 17.96 23.60 16.64
C PRO A 314 18.92 22.54 17.20
N GLN A 315 18.60 21.27 16.96
CA GLN A 315 19.38 20.10 17.36
C GLN A 315 19.91 19.36 16.13
N LEU A 316 21.23 19.11 16.08
CA LEU A 316 21.86 18.39 14.97
C LEU A 316 21.80 16.88 15.21
N VAL A 317 21.22 16.14 14.28
CA VAL A 317 21.06 14.68 14.32
C VAL A 317 21.36 14.13 12.92
N HIS A 318 22.35 13.23 12.80
CA HIS A 318 22.77 12.63 11.51
C HIS A 318 22.94 13.64 10.35
N GLY A 319 23.45 14.85 10.63
CA GLY A 319 23.67 15.91 9.62
C GLY A 319 22.44 16.77 9.30
N VAL A 320 21.30 16.52 9.95
CA VAL A 320 20.05 17.28 9.84
C VAL A 320 19.85 18.11 11.10
N GLN A 321 19.62 19.41 10.94
CA GLN A 321 19.31 20.33 12.01
C GLN A 321 17.78 20.41 12.19
N LEU A 322 17.30 19.86 13.30
CA LEU A 322 15.88 19.76 13.63
C LEU A 322 15.48 20.83 14.64
N SER A 323 14.37 21.53 14.39
CA SER A 323 13.79 22.51 15.33
C SER A 323 12.27 22.45 15.29
N LYS A 324 11.63 22.83 16.39
CA LYS A 324 10.17 22.87 16.54
C LYS A 324 9.75 24.20 17.16
N ASP A 325 8.80 24.87 16.52
CA ASP A 325 8.16 26.07 17.07
C ASP A 325 6.63 25.89 17.08
N GLN A 326 5.90 26.98 17.34
CA GLN A 326 4.43 26.98 17.34
C GLN A 326 3.80 26.76 15.96
N THR A 327 4.58 26.87 14.88
CA THR A 327 4.12 26.71 13.49
C THR A 327 4.35 25.31 12.94
N GLY A 328 5.30 24.55 13.48
CA GLY A 328 5.58 23.18 13.07
C GLY A 328 7.01 22.75 13.35
N VAL A 329 7.46 21.73 12.62
CA VAL A 329 8.81 21.19 12.68
C VAL A 329 9.58 21.55 11.42
N THR A 330 10.82 22.00 11.58
CA THR A 330 11.74 22.26 10.46
C THR A 330 12.96 21.35 10.56
N ALA A 331 13.27 20.65 9.47
CA ALA A 331 14.44 19.83 9.26
C ALA A 331 15.32 20.46 8.18
N GLU A 332 16.47 21.01 8.55
CA GLU A 332 17.40 21.65 7.61
C GLU A 332 18.64 20.77 7.40
N LEU A 333 18.94 20.46 6.14
CA LEU A 333 20.16 19.75 5.80
C LEU A 333 21.32 20.74 5.74
N THR A 334 22.36 20.50 6.53
CA THR A 334 23.49 21.43 6.60
C THR A 334 24.42 21.37 5.38
N LYS A 335 24.44 20.24 4.67
CA LYS A 335 25.33 20.00 3.50
C LYS A 335 24.75 20.48 2.17
N LEU A 336 23.44 20.44 2.03
CA LEU A 336 22.69 20.90 0.86
C LEU A 336 21.69 21.89 1.42
N SER A 337 21.67 23.14 0.97
CA SER A 337 20.76 24.19 1.47
C SER A 337 19.28 23.86 1.22
N ILE A 338 18.78 22.80 1.84
CA ILE A 338 17.47 22.18 1.69
C ILE A 338 16.83 22.19 3.07
N SER A 339 15.61 22.69 3.15
CA SER A 339 14.83 22.66 4.38
C SER A 339 13.47 22.02 4.12
N VAL A 340 13.10 21.06 4.96
CA VAL A 340 11.79 20.42 4.97
C VAL A 340 11.04 20.93 6.20
N PHE A 341 9.91 21.58 5.98
CA PHE A 341 8.99 22.01 7.02
C PHE A 341 7.74 21.12 7.03
N PHE A 342 7.21 20.81 8.20
CA PHE A 342 5.94 20.10 8.36
C PHE A 342 5.16 20.62 9.57
N ASP A 343 3.90 20.99 9.35
CA ASP A 343 3.01 21.51 10.41
C ASP A 343 2.01 20.45 10.96
N GLY A 344 2.18 19.19 10.57
CA GLY A 344 1.25 18.09 10.88
C GLY A 344 0.23 17.79 9.77
N ASN A 345 0.09 18.66 8.77
CA ASN A 345 -0.86 18.47 7.65
C ASN A 345 -0.30 18.92 6.30
N THR A 346 0.63 19.87 6.30
CA THR A 346 1.24 20.48 5.13
C THR A 346 2.75 20.41 5.27
N ALA A 347 3.41 19.95 4.20
CA ALA A 347 4.85 19.97 4.09
C ALA A 347 5.31 20.99 3.05
N GLN A 348 6.41 21.68 3.33
CA GLN A 348 7.06 22.56 2.37
C GLN A 348 8.55 22.24 2.29
N ILE A 349 9.02 21.91 1.09
CA ILE A 349 10.42 21.61 0.81
C ILE A 349 11.00 22.79 0.05
N VAL A 350 11.99 23.43 0.64
CA VAL A 350 12.67 24.61 0.08
C VAL A 350 14.08 24.23 -0.37
N LEU A 351 14.40 24.54 -1.61
CA LEU A 351 15.67 24.24 -2.27
C LEU A 351 16.44 25.55 -2.52
N LYS A 352 17.50 25.81 -1.75
CA LYS A 352 18.37 27.00 -1.86
C LYS A 352 19.73 26.70 -2.53
N GLY A 353 19.84 25.58 -3.25
CA GLY A 353 21.07 25.14 -3.93
C GLY A 353 21.38 25.89 -5.23
N PRO A 354 22.59 25.72 -5.81
CA PRO A 354 22.94 26.37 -7.08
C PRO A 354 22.03 25.91 -8.23
N ALA A 355 21.66 26.87 -9.09
CA ALA A 355 20.91 26.62 -10.32
C ALA A 355 21.61 25.52 -11.15
N GLY A 356 20.89 24.43 -11.48
CA GLY A 356 21.44 23.31 -12.24
C GLY A 356 21.39 21.94 -11.55
N SER A 357 21.03 21.87 -10.26
CA SER A 357 20.92 20.59 -9.55
C SER A 357 19.67 19.82 -10.01
N SER A 358 19.82 18.60 -10.52
CA SER A 358 18.69 17.75 -10.90
C SER A 358 17.87 17.37 -9.65
N VAL A 359 16.58 17.65 -9.69
CA VAL A 359 15.60 17.27 -8.65
C VAL A 359 14.77 16.12 -9.18
N GLU A 360 14.67 15.05 -8.40
CA GLU A 360 13.85 13.88 -8.69
C GLU A 360 12.73 13.74 -7.65
N GLY A 361 11.69 12.98 -7.97
CA GLY A 361 10.49 12.86 -7.14
C GLY A 361 9.39 13.86 -7.53
N LEU A 362 8.28 13.83 -6.80
CA LEU A 362 7.08 14.63 -7.10
C LEU A 362 7.29 16.15 -6.96
N CYS A 363 8.34 16.58 -6.26
CA CYS A 363 8.71 17.99 -6.15
C CYS A 363 9.61 18.49 -7.28
N GLY A 364 10.12 17.61 -8.15
CA GLY A 364 10.94 17.96 -9.31
C GLY A 364 10.16 17.88 -10.62
N ASN A 365 10.82 18.24 -11.71
CA ASN A 365 10.28 18.07 -13.07
C ASN A 365 10.48 16.62 -13.56
N SER A 366 9.81 15.66 -12.92
CA SER A 366 9.90 14.26 -13.34
C SER A 366 8.90 13.99 -14.46
N SER A 367 9.40 13.51 -15.61
CA SER A 367 8.57 12.85 -16.63
C SER A 367 8.03 11.48 -16.18
N SER A 368 8.40 11.06 -14.96
CA SER A 368 8.00 9.81 -14.32
C SER A 368 6.51 9.79 -13.97
N SER A 369 5.91 8.61 -14.06
CA SER A 369 4.51 8.44 -13.65
C SER A 369 4.39 8.39 -12.12
N LEU A 370 3.22 8.74 -11.58
CA LEU A 370 2.91 8.59 -10.15
C LEU A 370 3.20 7.16 -9.64
N SER A 371 2.94 6.14 -10.45
CA SER A 371 3.24 4.75 -10.10
C SER A 371 4.73 4.46 -9.92
N ASP A 372 5.61 5.13 -10.68
CA ASP A 372 7.06 4.92 -10.56
C ASP A 372 7.63 5.57 -9.29
N LEU A 373 6.95 6.60 -8.77
CA LEU A 373 7.34 7.34 -7.58
C LEU A 373 6.68 6.82 -6.30
N ARG A 374 5.75 5.87 -6.43
CA ARG A 374 5.08 5.20 -5.31
C ARG A 374 6.03 4.20 -4.66
N LEU A 375 6.12 4.25 -3.33
CA LEU A 375 7.00 3.40 -2.53
C LEU A 375 6.17 2.55 -1.57
N SER A 376 5.45 1.57 -2.12
CA SER A 376 4.51 0.71 -1.37
C SER A 376 5.19 -0.09 -0.23
N GLU A 377 6.50 -0.27 -0.27
CA GLU A 377 7.29 -0.91 0.79
C GLU A 377 7.31 -0.13 2.13
N TYR A 378 7.06 1.19 2.09
CA TYR A 378 6.92 2.03 3.29
C TYR A 378 5.44 2.22 3.69
N SER A 379 4.54 1.43 3.13
CA SER A 379 3.10 1.57 3.31
C SER A 379 2.45 0.25 3.73
N SER A 380 1.20 0.33 4.20
CA SER A 380 0.40 -0.88 4.42
C SER A 380 0.15 -1.63 3.11
N THR A 381 0.02 -2.95 3.16
CA THR A 381 -0.22 -3.81 1.98
C THR A 381 -1.48 -3.45 1.18
N SER A 382 -2.43 -2.74 1.77
CA SER A 382 -3.68 -2.27 1.15
C SER A 382 -3.66 -0.80 0.74
N CYS A 383 -2.49 -0.14 0.72
CA CYS A 383 -2.40 1.30 0.49
C CYS A 383 -2.99 1.73 -0.86
N GLU A 384 -2.81 0.90 -1.90
CA GLU A 384 -3.27 1.15 -3.28
C GLU A 384 -4.77 0.92 -3.50
N MET A 385 -5.45 0.30 -2.53
CA MET A 385 -6.87 -0.03 -2.64
C MET A 385 -7.69 1.25 -2.84
N GLN A 386 -8.41 1.41 -3.93
CA GLN A 386 -9.23 2.60 -4.16
C GLN A 386 -10.59 2.48 -3.48
N TYR A 387 -11.11 3.60 -2.98
CA TYR A 387 -12.45 3.70 -2.43
C TYR A 387 -13.24 4.77 -3.17
N SER A 388 -14.55 4.64 -3.16
CA SER A 388 -15.47 5.67 -3.64
C SER A 388 -16.60 5.79 -2.64
N GLU A 389 -16.87 7.02 -2.20
CA GLU A 389 -18.00 7.34 -1.35
C GLU A 389 -18.95 8.30 -2.06
N PRO A 390 -20.26 8.27 -1.74
CA PRO A 390 -21.21 9.24 -2.30
C PRO A 390 -20.79 10.67 -1.96
N ALA A 391 -21.08 11.59 -2.88
CA ALA A 391 -20.83 13.02 -2.65
C ALA A 391 -21.62 13.50 -1.43
N ASP A 392 -20.99 14.32 -0.59
CA ASP A 392 -21.64 14.94 0.55
C ASP A 392 -22.44 16.16 0.07
N THR A 393 -23.77 16.02 0.01
CA THR A 393 -24.65 17.09 -0.50
C THR A 393 -24.77 18.28 0.47
N THR A 394 -24.18 18.20 1.67
CA THR A 394 -24.15 19.30 2.63
C THR A 394 -23.02 20.30 2.34
N ILE A 395 -22.05 19.91 1.51
CA ILE A 395 -20.93 20.77 1.11
C ILE A 395 -21.39 21.73 0.00
N ASP A 396 -21.36 23.03 0.28
CA ASP A 396 -21.56 24.07 -0.73
C ASP A 396 -20.21 24.43 -1.39
N CYS A 397 -19.94 23.78 -2.52
CA CYS A 397 -18.77 24.04 -3.34
C CYS A 397 -18.64 25.51 -3.80
N THR A 398 -19.75 26.25 -3.89
CA THR A 398 -19.70 27.68 -4.26
C THR A 398 -19.04 28.47 -3.14
N SER A 399 -19.51 28.29 -1.90
CA SER A 399 -18.95 28.94 -0.71
C SER A 399 -17.50 28.52 -0.46
N VAL A 400 -17.17 27.24 -0.68
CA VAL A 400 -15.79 26.73 -0.63
C VAL A 400 -14.91 27.46 -1.65
N THR A 401 -15.36 27.57 -2.90
CA THR A 401 -14.61 28.23 -3.97
C THR A 401 -14.40 29.71 -3.68
N GLU A 402 -15.41 30.43 -3.19
CA GLU A 402 -15.29 31.82 -2.76
C GLU A 402 -14.22 31.98 -1.67
N ARG A 403 -14.22 31.08 -0.68
CA ARG A 403 -13.22 31.12 0.39
C ARG A 403 -11.80 30.78 -0.09
N CYS A 404 -11.64 29.79 -0.96
CA CYS A 404 -10.33 29.47 -1.54
C CYS A 404 -9.80 30.64 -2.40
N ASN A 405 -10.68 31.38 -3.08
CA ASN A 405 -10.32 32.55 -3.89
C ASN A 405 -9.83 33.77 -3.08
N LEU A 406 -9.90 33.75 -1.75
CA LEU A 406 -9.27 34.79 -0.92
C LEU A 406 -7.76 34.94 -1.21
N LEU A 407 -7.10 33.90 -1.74
CA LEU A 407 -5.71 33.96 -2.19
C LEU A 407 -5.48 34.94 -3.35
N LYS A 408 -6.53 35.35 -4.07
CA LYS A 408 -6.47 36.40 -5.12
C LYS A 408 -6.64 37.81 -4.56
N GLU A 409 -7.05 37.94 -3.31
CA GLU A 409 -7.42 39.21 -2.68
C GLU A 409 -6.32 39.72 -1.73
N ALA A 410 -6.43 40.98 -1.28
CA ALA A 410 -5.51 41.51 -0.29
C ALA A 410 -5.73 40.82 1.09
N PRO A 411 -4.67 40.46 1.84
CA PRO A 411 -3.27 40.83 1.61
C PRO A 411 -2.49 39.85 0.70
N PHE A 412 -3.04 38.69 0.34
CA PHE A 412 -2.35 37.67 -0.46
C PHE A 412 -1.92 38.15 -1.83
N SER A 413 -2.70 39.05 -2.44
CA SER A 413 -2.43 39.61 -3.77
C SER A 413 -1.07 40.27 -3.94
N SER A 414 -0.38 40.68 -2.86
CA SER A 414 0.99 41.20 -2.93
C SER A 414 2.02 40.14 -3.36
N CYS A 415 1.72 38.87 -3.13
CA CYS A 415 2.58 37.72 -3.40
C CYS A 415 2.30 37.08 -4.78
N ASN A 416 1.13 37.33 -5.36
CA ASN A 416 0.65 36.66 -6.58
C ASN A 416 1.56 36.87 -7.81
N THR A 417 2.40 37.89 -7.81
CA THR A 417 3.38 38.13 -8.89
C THR A 417 4.59 37.21 -8.81
N ASP A 418 4.94 36.73 -7.62
CA ASP A 418 6.08 35.86 -7.38
C ASP A 418 5.65 34.39 -7.21
N ILE A 419 4.45 34.13 -6.70
CA ILE A 419 3.90 32.79 -6.52
C ILE A 419 2.47 32.77 -7.05
N ASP A 420 2.21 31.99 -8.10
CA ASP A 420 0.86 31.82 -8.64
C ASP A 420 -0.06 31.18 -7.57
N PRO A 421 -1.18 31.84 -7.19
CA PRO A 421 -2.12 31.26 -6.24
C PRO A 421 -2.99 30.14 -6.84
N GLU A 422 -3.09 30.01 -8.16
CA GLU A 422 -4.06 29.11 -8.80
C GLU A 422 -3.90 27.63 -8.42
N PRO A 423 -2.67 27.06 -8.32
CA PRO A 423 -2.49 25.69 -7.84
C PRO A 423 -3.00 25.47 -6.40
N TYR A 424 -2.83 26.47 -5.52
CA TYR A 424 -3.31 26.40 -4.14
C TYR A 424 -4.84 26.52 -4.06
N ILE A 425 -5.44 27.37 -4.89
CA ILE A 425 -6.90 27.53 -5.01
C ILE A 425 -7.53 26.24 -5.53
N THR A 426 -6.93 25.62 -6.55
CA THR A 426 -7.41 24.36 -7.12
C THR A 426 -7.31 23.24 -6.10
N ALA A 427 -6.15 23.08 -5.43
CA ALA A 427 -5.98 22.09 -4.36
C ALA A 427 -6.98 22.28 -3.21
N CYS A 428 -7.22 23.53 -2.81
CA CYS A 428 -8.20 23.90 -1.80
C CYS A 428 -9.62 23.50 -2.21
N THR A 429 -10.04 23.89 -3.42
CA THR A 429 -11.39 23.66 -3.93
C THR A 429 -11.66 22.17 -4.14
N ASP A 430 -10.75 21.46 -4.82
CA ASP A 430 -10.88 20.03 -5.10
C ASP A 430 -10.98 19.18 -3.83
N THR A 431 -10.21 19.56 -2.80
CA THR A 431 -10.23 18.86 -1.51
C THR A 431 -11.50 19.18 -0.73
N LEU A 432 -11.81 20.48 -0.55
CA LEU A 432 -12.92 20.92 0.29
C LEU A 432 -14.30 20.69 -0.33
N CYS A 433 -14.39 20.47 -1.64
CA CYS A 433 -15.61 20.03 -2.31
C CYS A 433 -15.94 18.55 -2.08
N LYS A 434 -14.94 17.73 -1.75
CA LYS A 434 -15.13 16.30 -1.44
C LYS A 434 -15.16 16.03 0.06
N TYR A 435 -14.45 16.84 0.83
CA TYR A 435 -14.25 16.68 2.26
C TYR A 435 -14.67 17.97 2.98
N PRO A 436 -15.54 17.91 4.00
CA PRO A 436 -16.05 19.12 4.66
C PRO A 436 -14.92 19.93 5.30
N ALA A 437 -15.08 21.26 5.41
CA ALA A 437 -14.08 22.18 5.95
C ALA A 437 -13.91 22.09 7.49
N VAL A 438 -13.69 20.89 8.00
CA VAL A 438 -13.45 20.54 9.41
C VAL A 438 -11.98 20.16 9.63
N ASP A 439 -11.59 19.91 10.88
CA ASP A 439 -10.26 19.41 11.25
C ASP A 439 -9.12 20.32 10.74
N GLY A 440 -9.33 21.64 10.86
CA GLY A 440 -8.34 22.65 10.48
C GLY A 440 -8.21 22.93 8.97
N LEU A 441 -8.91 22.18 8.11
CA LEU A 441 -8.80 22.31 6.65
C LEU A 441 -9.26 23.68 6.12
N ASN A 442 -10.17 24.34 6.84
CA ASN A 442 -10.66 25.67 6.50
C ASN A 442 -9.56 26.76 6.45
N CYS A 443 -8.39 26.47 7.04
CA CYS A 443 -7.24 27.36 7.06
C CYS A 443 -5.97 26.73 6.47
N GLN A 444 -5.93 25.41 6.28
CA GLN A 444 -4.72 24.69 5.88
C GLN A 444 -4.11 25.24 4.57
N PHE A 445 -4.92 25.38 3.52
CA PHE A 445 -4.43 25.86 2.23
C PHE A 445 -4.01 27.33 2.24
N LEU A 446 -4.73 28.17 3.01
CA LEU A 446 -4.39 29.58 3.20
C LEU A 446 -3.06 29.72 3.96
N LYS A 447 -2.84 28.92 5.01
CA LYS A 447 -1.56 28.85 5.74
C LYS A 447 -0.42 28.41 4.84
N ALA A 448 -0.64 27.38 4.03
CA ALA A 448 0.35 26.84 3.10
C ALA A 448 0.82 27.94 2.12
N TYR A 449 -0.11 28.67 1.52
CA TYR A 449 0.21 29.79 0.62
C TYR A 449 0.87 30.96 1.37
N ALA A 450 0.34 31.33 2.56
CA ALA A 450 0.92 32.39 3.38
C ALA A 450 2.40 32.13 3.72
N ARG A 451 2.71 30.87 4.06
CA ARG A 451 4.08 30.45 4.35
C ARG A 451 4.95 30.46 3.09
N ALA A 452 4.43 29.99 1.94
CA ALA A 452 5.14 30.07 0.66
C ALA A 452 5.53 31.52 0.33
N CYS A 453 4.61 32.48 0.56
CA CYS A 453 4.87 33.91 0.40
C CYS A 453 5.95 34.43 1.35
N SER A 454 5.91 34.03 2.62
CA SER A 454 6.93 34.42 3.60
C SER A 454 8.34 33.96 3.22
N LEU A 455 8.46 32.79 2.57
CA LEU A 455 9.72 32.26 2.06
C LEU A 455 10.27 33.07 0.88
N HIS A 456 9.42 33.85 0.21
CA HIS A 456 9.78 34.76 -0.88
C HIS A 456 9.84 36.23 -0.42
N ASN A 457 10.04 36.46 0.88
CA ASN A 457 10.17 37.79 1.50
C ASN A 457 8.91 38.67 1.41
N HIS A 458 7.72 38.08 1.24
CA HIS A 458 6.46 38.80 1.36
C HIS A 458 5.92 38.72 2.79
N THR A 459 5.70 39.86 3.43
CA THR A 459 5.04 39.96 4.73
C THR A 459 3.55 40.22 4.53
N LEU A 460 2.72 39.23 4.83
CA LEU A 460 1.27 39.29 4.64
C LEU A 460 0.54 39.86 5.87
N ASP A 461 0.87 41.08 6.29
CA ASP A 461 0.33 41.64 7.53
C ASP A 461 -1.22 41.64 7.56
N GLY A 462 -1.80 41.11 8.64
CA GLY A 462 -3.26 41.07 8.84
C GLY A 462 -4.00 39.90 8.17
N TRP A 463 -3.32 38.99 7.46
CA TRP A 463 -3.99 37.88 6.76
C TRP A 463 -4.78 36.95 7.70
N THR A 464 -4.26 36.72 8.92
CA THR A 464 -4.90 35.88 9.96
C THR A 464 -6.23 36.49 10.42
N SER A 465 -6.25 37.80 10.67
CA SER A 465 -7.46 38.53 11.06
C SER A 465 -8.51 38.56 9.95
N ASN A 466 -8.09 38.76 8.69
CA ASN A 466 -9.01 38.81 7.55
C ASN A 466 -9.67 37.45 7.26
N THR A 467 -8.95 36.36 7.49
CA THR A 467 -9.42 34.99 7.14
C THR A 467 -10.04 34.25 8.33
N GLY A 468 -9.85 34.76 9.55
CA GLY A 468 -10.20 34.07 10.81
C GLY A 468 -9.27 32.89 11.13
N CYS A 469 -8.10 32.82 10.49
CA CYS A 469 -7.16 31.72 10.65
C CYS A 469 -6.03 32.05 11.64
N SER A 470 -5.57 31.05 12.38
CA SER A 470 -4.35 31.14 13.21
C SER A 470 -3.09 30.82 12.40
N SER A 471 -1.95 31.43 12.72
CA SER A 471 -0.65 31.04 12.17
C SER A 471 -0.02 29.81 12.83
N GLU A 472 -0.58 29.36 13.96
CA GLU A 472 -0.08 28.19 14.71
C GLU A 472 -0.42 26.87 13.99
N ALA A 473 0.41 25.85 14.23
CA ALA A 473 0.18 24.49 13.77
C ALA A 473 -1.13 23.95 14.32
N PHE A 474 -1.94 23.33 13.45
CA PHE A 474 -3.14 22.65 13.90
C PHE A 474 -2.75 21.39 14.67
N CYS A 475 -3.39 21.14 15.81
CA CYS A 475 -3.11 19.98 16.68
C CYS A 475 -1.72 19.92 17.32
N GLN A 476 -1.02 21.05 17.48
CA GLN A 476 0.30 21.07 18.12
C GLN A 476 0.28 20.38 19.50
N ASP A 477 1.27 19.51 19.75
CA ASP A 477 1.42 18.72 20.98
C ASP A 477 0.30 17.71 21.26
N ARG A 478 -0.67 17.54 20.33
CA ARG A 478 -1.67 16.47 20.38
C ARG A 478 -1.26 15.33 19.46
N THR A 479 -0.93 14.20 20.06
CA THR A 479 -0.51 13.00 19.34
C THR A 479 -1.57 11.92 19.40
N CYS A 480 -1.84 11.27 18.28
CA CYS A 480 -2.87 10.24 18.17
C CYS A 480 -2.26 8.87 17.82
N SER A 481 -3.00 7.80 18.07
CA SER A 481 -2.61 6.43 17.71
C SER A 481 -2.70 6.20 16.20
N ASP A 482 -2.10 5.12 15.68
CA ASP A 482 -2.04 4.82 14.24
C ASP A 482 -3.40 4.79 13.54
N HIS A 483 -4.44 4.33 14.24
CA HIS A 483 -5.80 4.22 13.70
C HIS A 483 -6.63 5.47 13.93
N GLU A 484 -6.01 6.54 14.42
CA GLU A 484 -6.62 7.81 14.72
C GLU A 484 -5.93 8.93 13.93
N PHE A 485 -6.59 10.08 13.87
CA PHE A 485 -6.01 11.33 13.38
C PHE A 485 -6.46 12.48 14.28
N CYS A 486 -5.68 13.55 14.35
CA CYS A 486 -6.09 14.71 15.14
C CYS A 486 -7.06 15.61 14.37
N GLY A 487 -8.13 16.04 15.04
CA GLY A 487 -9.19 16.86 14.47
C GLY A 487 -9.83 17.80 15.49
N GLU A 488 -10.79 18.59 15.03
CA GLU A 488 -11.46 19.61 15.84
C GLU A 488 -12.66 19.01 16.58
N LYS A 489 -12.69 19.12 17.91
CA LYS A 489 -13.77 18.62 18.76
C LYS A 489 -14.92 19.63 18.86
N THR A 490 -14.59 20.90 19.00
CA THR A 490 -15.54 22.00 19.21
C THR A 490 -15.14 23.19 18.37
N VAL A 491 -16.11 24.00 17.94
CA VAL A 491 -15.89 25.27 17.21
C VAL A 491 -15.00 26.26 17.99
N SER A 492 -14.87 26.10 19.32
CA SER A 492 -13.97 26.89 20.17
C SER A 492 -12.48 26.52 20.05
N GLY A 493 -12.12 25.53 19.23
CA GLY A 493 -10.74 25.17 18.92
C GLY A 493 -10.16 23.99 19.72
N ASP A 494 -10.91 23.35 20.63
CA ASP A 494 -10.43 22.15 21.31
C ASP A 494 -10.19 21.00 20.30
N THR A 495 -9.04 20.36 20.38
CA THR A 495 -8.68 19.23 19.49
C THR A 495 -8.79 17.88 20.19
N ARG A 496 -9.13 16.82 19.45
CA ARG A 496 -9.08 15.43 19.93
C ARG A 496 -8.63 14.46 18.83
N CYS A 497 -8.43 13.20 19.21
CA CYS A 497 -8.17 12.13 18.27
C CYS A 497 -9.51 11.52 17.79
N PHE A 498 -9.68 11.44 16.48
CA PHE A 498 -10.83 10.84 15.80
C PHE A 498 -10.41 9.55 15.14
N CYS A 499 -11.31 8.57 15.05
CA CYS A 499 -10.99 7.33 14.33
C CYS A 499 -10.84 7.60 12.83
N ARG A 500 -9.83 7.00 12.21
CA ARG A 500 -9.76 6.92 10.75
C ARG A 500 -10.91 6.07 10.22
N THR A 501 -11.55 6.52 9.16
CA THR A 501 -12.80 5.93 8.65
C THR A 501 -12.61 4.52 8.10
N ILE A 502 -11.46 4.20 7.50
CA ILE A 502 -11.18 2.83 7.02
C ILE A 502 -11.15 1.87 8.21
N PHE A 503 -10.41 2.24 9.27
CA PHE A 503 -10.35 1.45 10.50
C PHE A 503 -11.73 1.34 11.17
N ALA A 504 -12.43 2.48 11.33
CA ALA A 504 -13.74 2.54 11.95
C ALA A 504 -14.80 1.73 11.20
N SER A 505 -14.67 1.59 9.87
CA SER A 505 -15.69 0.94 9.04
C SER A 505 -15.97 -0.53 9.39
N LYS A 506 -14.95 -1.25 9.87
CA LYS A 506 -15.09 -2.62 10.40
C LYS A 506 -16.12 -2.68 11.54
N TYR A 507 -16.17 -1.63 12.37
CA TYR A 507 -17.03 -1.56 13.54
C TYR A 507 -18.38 -0.91 13.20
N GLN A 508 -18.37 0.17 12.42
CA GLN A 508 -19.57 0.89 12.00
C GLN A 508 -20.54 0.01 11.19
N ALA A 509 -20.03 -0.87 10.32
CA ALA A 509 -20.86 -1.79 9.54
C ALA A 509 -21.76 -2.69 10.42
N ASN A 510 -21.27 -3.03 11.62
CA ASN A 510 -21.98 -3.87 12.59
C ASN A 510 -22.50 -3.08 13.79
N ASN A 511 -22.48 -1.73 13.73
CA ASN A 511 -22.79 -0.84 14.84
C ASN A 511 -22.08 -1.24 16.16
N SER A 512 -20.83 -1.69 16.03
CA SER A 512 -19.95 -2.08 17.13
C SER A 512 -19.10 -0.91 17.61
N LEU A 513 -18.65 -0.98 18.87
CA LEU A 513 -17.70 -0.05 19.48
C LEU A 513 -16.31 -0.71 19.71
N GLY A 514 -16.13 -1.96 19.27
CA GLY A 514 -14.92 -2.73 19.54
C GLY A 514 -14.92 -4.10 18.89
N ASP A 515 -13.90 -4.88 19.25
CA ASP A 515 -13.81 -6.27 18.83
C ASP A 515 -14.81 -7.16 19.57
N ALA A 516 -15.12 -8.32 18.97
CA ALA A 516 -15.91 -9.34 19.62
C ALA A 516 -15.20 -9.85 20.89
N ALA A 517 -15.98 -10.40 21.84
CA ALA A 517 -15.43 -10.98 23.05
C ALA A 517 -14.46 -12.13 22.72
N VAL A 518 -13.27 -12.07 23.30
CA VAL A 518 -12.25 -13.11 23.22
C VAL A 518 -12.36 -13.98 24.47
N CYS A 519 -12.64 -15.25 24.25
CA CYS A 519 -12.88 -16.23 25.30
C CYS A 519 -11.77 -17.29 25.25
N LYS A 520 -11.01 -17.43 26.35
CA LYS A 520 -9.93 -18.40 26.45
C LYS A 520 -9.97 -19.08 27.80
N GLU A 521 -10.24 -20.39 27.81
CA GLU A 521 -10.35 -21.20 29.04
C GLU A 521 -11.30 -20.53 30.05
N ASN A 522 -10.78 -20.10 31.20
CA ASN A 522 -11.50 -19.43 32.29
C ASN A 522 -11.38 -17.89 32.26
N THR A 523 -10.95 -17.32 31.14
CA THR A 523 -10.78 -15.87 30.96
C THR A 523 -11.62 -15.36 29.79
N ALA A 524 -12.20 -14.18 29.98
CA ALA A 524 -12.92 -13.48 28.93
C ALA A 524 -12.50 -12.01 28.91
N SER A 525 -12.33 -11.47 27.72
CA SER A 525 -12.01 -10.06 27.52
C SER A 525 -12.78 -9.46 26.35
N VAL A 526 -13.13 -8.18 26.47
CA VAL A 526 -13.67 -7.36 25.38
C VAL A 526 -12.83 -6.10 25.29
N THR A 527 -12.43 -5.75 24.07
CA THR A 527 -11.66 -4.54 23.79
C THR A 527 -12.50 -3.58 22.98
N LEU A 528 -12.70 -2.37 23.52
CA LEU A 528 -13.41 -1.26 22.90
C LEU A 528 -12.40 -0.26 22.31
N VAL A 529 -12.77 0.39 21.22
CA VAL A 529 -11.94 1.40 20.55
C VAL A 529 -12.20 2.76 21.19
N GLY A 530 -11.17 3.42 21.72
CA GLY A 530 -11.29 4.70 22.42
C GLY A 530 -11.95 5.80 21.60
N CYS A 531 -11.45 6.06 20.38
CA CYS A 531 -12.02 7.09 19.53
C CYS A 531 -13.50 6.85 19.15
N LEU A 532 -13.97 5.59 19.04
CA LEU A 532 -15.38 5.28 18.77
C LEU A 532 -16.27 5.55 19.99
N LEU A 533 -15.73 5.35 21.20
CA LEU A 533 -16.42 5.73 22.43
C LEU A 533 -16.55 7.24 22.52
N GLU A 534 -15.48 7.99 22.23
CA GLU A 534 -15.50 9.45 22.21
C GLU A 534 -16.45 10.02 21.15
N ASP A 535 -16.54 9.41 19.97
CA ASP A 535 -17.51 9.78 18.91
C ASP A 535 -18.98 9.66 19.36
N LYS A 536 -19.23 8.88 20.42
CA LYS A 536 -20.55 8.72 21.07
C LYS A 536 -20.65 9.47 22.40
N ASP A 537 -19.70 10.35 22.71
CA ASP A 537 -19.59 11.07 23.99
C ASP A 537 -19.53 10.14 25.21
N ILE A 538 -19.00 8.91 25.03
CA ILE A 538 -18.84 7.92 26.09
C ILE A 538 -17.45 8.06 26.73
N ASN A 539 -17.42 8.46 28.00
CA ASN A 539 -16.20 8.44 28.79
C ASN A 539 -15.91 7.02 29.29
N TYR A 540 -14.83 6.40 28.80
CA TYR A 540 -14.44 5.04 29.19
C TYR A 540 -14.19 4.89 30.70
N SER A 541 -13.72 5.94 31.39
CA SER A 541 -13.45 5.90 32.84
C SER A 541 -14.73 5.77 33.67
N ALA A 542 -15.88 6.09 33.05
CA ALA A 542 -17.20 5.92 33.65
C ALA A 542 -17.77 4.50 33.50
N LEU A 543 -17.11 3.63 32.72
CA LEU A 543 -17.56 2.27 32.42
C LEU A 543 -17.00 1.24 33.41
N GLN A 544 -17.83 0.26 33.74
CA GLN A 544 -17.51 -0.83 34.67
C GLN A 544 -18.24 -2.10 34.25
N LEU A 545 -17.78 -3.27 34.73
CA LEU A 545 -18.51 -4.52 34.61
C LEU A 545 -19.65 -4.59 35.64
N ASN A 546 -20.30 -5.76 35.74
CA ASN A 546 -21.34 -6.00 36.75
C ASN A 546 -20.85 -5.74 38.18
N ASP A 547 -19.57 -6.04 38.46
CA ASP A 547 -18.89 -5.57 39.67
C ASP A 547 -18.29 -4.16 39.43
N PRO A 548 -18.65 -3.15 40.24
CA PRO A 548 -18.18 -1.78 40.06
C PRO A 548 -16.67 -1.58 40.28
N THR A 549 -15.99 -2.54 40.93
CA THR A 549 -14.53 -2.53 41.11
C THR A 549 -13.79 -2.90 39.83
N CYS A 550 -14.44 -3.59 38.91
CA CYS A 550 -13.84 -4.00 37.65
C CYS A 550 -14.08 -2.97 36.54
N ARG A 551 -13.04 -2.21 36.20
CA ARG A 551 -13.07 -1.12 35.22
C ARG A 551 -12.21 -1.43 34.00
N GLY A 552 -12.45 -0.72 32.91
CA GLY A 552 -11.68 -0.86 31.68
C GLY A 552 -10.24 -0.36 31.87
N GLN A 553 -9.29 -1.11 31.34
CA GLN A 553 -7.88 -0.73 31.29
C GLN A 553 -7.56 -0.15 29.91
N VAL A 554 -6.98 1.04 29.89
CA VAL A 554 -6.57 1.72 28.65
C VAL A 554 -5.14 1.35 28.32
N ASP A 555 -4.90 1.03 27.06
CA ASP A 555 -3.58 0.99 26.46
C ASP A 555 -3.25 2.41 25.96
N GLU A 556 -2.25 3.06 26.56
CA GLU A 556 -1.86 4.44 26.23
C GLU A 556 -1.24 4.59 24.83
N LEU A 557 -0.77 3.50 24.20
CA LEU A 557 -0.22 3.53 22.85
C LEU A 557 -1.32 3.36 21.81
N THR A 558 -2.18 2.35 22.02
CA THR A 558 -3.24 2.05 21.07
C THR A 558 -4.51 2.85 21.33
N HIS A 559 -4.68 3.48 22.50
CA HIS A 559 -5.93 4.10 22.95
C HIS A 559 -7.14 3.14 22.95
N MET A 560 -6.89 1.82 23.08
CA MET A 560 -7.95 0.81 23.21
C MET A 560 -8.24 0.51 24.68
N VAL A 561 -9.50 0.19 24.99
CA VAL A 561 -9.97 -0.04 26.36
C VAL A 561 -10.41 -1.49 26.53
N THR A 562 -9.70 -2.24 27.36
CA THR A 562 -9.99 -3.67 27.59
C THR A 562 -10.68 -3.90 28.93
N PHE A 563 -11.80 -4.62 28.89
CA PHE A 563 -12.49 -5.15 30.06
C PHE A 563 -12.25 -6.65 30.11
N SER A 564 -11.89 -7.19 31.27
CA SER A 564 -11.68 -8.63 31.42
C SER A 564 -12.13 -9.15 32.77
N PHE A 565 -12.39 -10.45 32.82
CA PHE A 565 -12.62 -11.20 34.06
C PHE A 565 -11.99 -12.59 33.94
N ASN A 566 -11.73 -13.21 35.10
CA ASN A 566 -11.18 -14.56 35.18
C ASN A 566 -11.77 -15.34 36.36
N SER A 567 -11.27 -16.56 36.60
CA SER A 567 -11.71 -17.42 37.71
C SER A 567 -11.41 -16.83 39.11
N SER A 568 -10.36 -16.01 39.24
CA SER A 568 -9.95 -15.39 40.51
C SER A 568 -10.73 -14.11 40.81
N ASN A 569 -11.01 -13.30 39.78
CA ASN A 569 -11.82 -12.10 39.86
C ASN A 569 -12.94 -12.16 38.81
N ARG A 570 -14.13 -12.55 39.27
CA ARG A 570 -15.28 -12.81 38.40
C ARG A 570 -15.99 -11.56 37.93
N CYS A 571 -15.71 -10.40 38.52
CA CYS A 571 -16.31 -9.12 38.12
C CYS A 571 -17.84 -9.15 37.92
N GLY A 572 -18.56 -9.92 38.75
CA GLY A 572 -20.01 -10.08 38.66
C GLY A 572 -20.52 -10.85 37.42
N THR A 573 -19.69 -11.68 36.79
CA THR A 573 -20.11 -12.56 35.68
C THR A 573 -21.24 -13.50 36.10
N VAL A 574 -22.26 -13.58 35.26
CA VAL A 574 -23.43 -14.45 35.43
C VAL A 574 -23.25 -15.69 34.55
N VAL A 575 -23.40 -16.87 35.12
CA VAL A 575 -23.30 -18.14 34.38
C VAL A 575 -24.69 -18.71 34.16
N THR A 576 -25.07 -18.92 32.89
CA THR A 576 -26.35 -19.53 32.51
C THR A 576 -26.13 -20.76 31.64
N THR A 577 -27.14 -21.63 31.57
CA THR A 577 -27.14 -22.80 30.67
C THR A 577 -28.36 -22.79 29.78
N ASN A 578 -28.15 -23.12 28.52
CA ASN A 578 -29.21 -23.45 27.58
C ASN A 578 -28.91 -24.86 27.07
N ASN A 579 -29.39 -25.90 27.77
CA ASN A 579 -29.33 -27.37 27.56
C ASN A 579 -28.13 -28.00 26.82
N SER A 580 -27.59 -27.41 25.76
CA SER A 580 -26.38 -27.76 25.00
C SER A 580 -25.19 -26.79 25.19
N TYR A 581 -25.37 -25.64 25.84
CA TYR A 581 -24.32 -24.61 26.02
C TYR A 581 -24.25 -24.07 27.45
N ILE A 582 -23.02 -23.78 27.91
CA ILE A 582 -22.73 -22.97 29.09
C ILE A 582 -22.37 -21.56 28.60
N ILE A 583 -23.04 -20.54 29.13
CA ILE A 583 -22.90 -19.14 28.71
C ILE A 583 -22.41 -18.32 29.90
N TYR A 584 -21.20 -17.77 29.80
CA TYR A 584 -20.71 -16.75 30.72
C TYR A 584 -21.10 -15.39 30.19
N LYS A 585 -21.94 -14.66 30.91
CA LYS A 585 -22.41 -13.33 30.51
C LYS A 585 -21.90 -12.28 31.48
N ASN A 586 -21.37 -11.18 30.95
CA ASN A 586 -21.11 -9.97 31.71
C ASN A 586 -21.58 -8.75 30.88
N THR A 587 -21.72 -7.61 31.54
CA THR A 587 -22.26 -6.40 30.93
C THR A 587 -21.38 -5.22 31.33
N ILE A 588 -20.87 -4.50 30.32
CA ILE A 588 -20.22 -3.21 30.52
C ILE A 588 -21.33 -2.17 30.66
N ARG A 589 -21.35 -1.45 31.78
CA ARG A 589 -22.35 -0.46 32.13
C ARG A 589 -21.71 0.84 32.61
N SER A 590 -22.42 1.95 32.46
CA SER A 590 -22.02 3.22 33.06
C SER A 590 -22.23 3.20 34.58
N GLN A 591 -21.34 3.85 35.35
CA GLN A 591 -21.43 3.95 36.82
C GLN A 591 -22.78 4.47 37.33
N ASN A 592 -23.39 5.42 36.62
CA ASN A 592 -24.67 6.06 36.98
C ASN A 592 -25.87 5.40 36.30
N TYR A 593 -25.83 4.07 36.11
CA TYR A 593 -27.00 3.30 35.69
C TYR A 593 -28.00 3.22 36.87
N SER A 594 -28.62 4.35 37.21
CA SER A 594 -29.73 4.42 38.16
C SER A 594 -30.99 3.88 37.50
N SER A 595 -31.81 3.16 38.27
CA SER A 595 -33.19 2.81 37.92
C SER A 595 -34.17 3.98 38.10
N ASP A 596 -33.67 5.20 38.32
CA ASP A 596 -34.47 6.41 38.45
C ASP A 596 -35.25 6.72 37.16
N VAL A 597 -36.43 7.31 37.34
CA VAL A 597 -37.41 7.61 36.28
C VAL A 597 -36.86 8.57 35.21
N ILE A 598 -35.80 9.34 35.50
CA ILE A 598 -35.23 10.33 34.57
C ILE A 598 -33.69 10.24 34.60
N THR A 599 -33.10 9.82 33.48
CA THR A 599 -31.66 9.99 33.18
C THR A 599 -31.49 11.09 32.12
N ARG A 600 -30.48 11.96 32.30
CA ARG A 600 -30.16 13.06 31.37
C ARG A 600 -28.91 12.80 30.53
N LYS A 601 -28.29 11.62 30.67
CA LYS A 601 -27.12 11.16 29.90
C LYS A 601 -27.40 9.80 29.31
N ASP A 602 -26.83 9.52 28.14
CA ASP A 602 -26.94 8.23 27.49
C ASP A 602 -26.36 7.13 28.38
N GLN A 603 -27.18 6.12 28.67
CA GLN A 603 -26.77 4.98 29.47
C GLN A 603 -26.16 3.93 28.56
N VAL A 604 -24.85 3.69 28.72
CA VAL A 604 -24.15 2.65 27.97
C VAL A 604 -24.39 1.31 28.63
N GLN A 605 -24.89 0.35 27.85
CA GLN A 605 -25.01 -1.05 28.23
C GLN A 605 -24.54 -1.93 27.07
N ILE A 606 -23.42 -2.64 27.27
CA ILE A 606 -22.85 -3.56 26.28
C ILE A 606 -22.80 -4.95 26.91
N ASP A 607 -23.71 -5.80 26.47
CA ASP A 607 -23.75 -7.20 26.88
C ASP A 607 -22.75 -8.01 26.04
N PHE A 608 -21.93 -8.81 26.71
CA PHE A 608 -21.06 -9.75 26.03
C PHE A 608 -21.09 -11.11 26.73
N SER A 609 -20.86 -12.15 25.95
CA SER A 609 -20.91 -13.51 26.48
C SER A 609 -19.95 -14.46 25.79
N CYS A 610 -19.40 -15.37 26.58
CA CYS A 610 -18.66 -16.53 26.09
C CYS A 610 -19.56 -17.76 26.12
N VAL A 611 -19.87 -18.29 24.94
CA VAL A 611 -20.71 -19.46 24.76
C VAL A 611 -19.82 -20.66 24.50
N TYR A 612 -19.92 -21.66 25.37
CA TYR A 612 -19.18 -22.90 25.22
C TYR A 612 -20.16 -24.06 25.03
N SER A 613 -19.94 -24.86 23.99
CA SER A 613 -20.65 -26.14 23.84
C SER A 613 -20.36 -27.01 25.04
N GLN A 614 -21.38 -27.66 25.58
CA GLN A 614 -21.15 -28.73 26.54
C GLN A 614 -20.28 -29.81 25.87
N PRO A 615 -19.38 -30.47 26.63
CA PRO A 615 -18.42 -31.38 26.04
C PRO A 615 -19.09 -32.54 25.30
N SER A 616 -18.79 -32.71 24.01
CA SER A 616 -19.17 -33.90 23.25
C SER A 616 -18.43 -35.14 23.76
N ILE A 617 -19.16 -36.25 23.81
CA ILE A 617 -18.71 -37.56 24.32
C ILE A 617 -17.43 -38.02 23.61
N HIS A 618 -16.35 -38.20 24.36
CA HIS A 618 -15.15 -38.92 23.90
C HIS A 618 -14.88 -40.12 24.82
N THR A 619 -15.03 -41.32 24.27
CA THR A 619 -14.73 -42.59 24.94
C THR A 619 -13.23 -42.74 25.18
N ALA A 620 -12.83 -43.07 26.42
CA ALA A 620 -11.43 -43.30 26.80
C ALA A 620 -11.33 -44.41 27.84
N THR A 621 -10.49 -45.42 27.60
CA THR A 621 -10.65 -46.76 28.17
C THR A 621 -9.71 -47.14 29.37
N PHE A 622 -10.16 -47.77 30.51
CA PHE A 622 -9.37 -48.04 31.77
C PHE A 622 -9.79 -49.27 32.71
N ARG A 623 -8.98 -49.76 33.72
CA ARG A 623 -9.05 -51.05 34.52
C ARG A 623 -8.90 -50.76 36.00
N ILE A 624 -9.47 -51.59 36.86
CA ILE A 624 -9.30 -51.50 38.32
C ILE A 624 -7.84 -51.74 38.79
N ARG A 625 -6.95 -52.33 37.98
CA ARG A 625 -5.52 -52.54 38.32
C ARG A 625 -4.58 -51.38 37.92
N ASP A 626 -5.04 -50.36 37.21
CA ASP A 626 -4.12 -49.35 36.69
C ASP A 626 -4.10 -48.11 37.59
N TRP A 627 -2.98 -47.85 38.26
CA TRP A 627 -2.76 -46.84 39.31
C TRP A 627 -3.38 -45.43 39.13
N SER A 628 -3.60 -44.92 37.91
CA SER A 628 -4.47 -43.76 37.59
C SER A 628 -4.63 -43.56 36.08
N VAL A 629 -5.73 -42.93 35.63
CA VAL A 629 -5.88 -42.43 34.25
C VAL A 629 -6.30 -40.96 34.24
N ALA A 630 -5.58 -40.17 33.46
CA ALA A 630 -5.84 -38.77 33.17
C ALA A 630 -6.24 -38.63 31.69
N GLN A 631 -7.51 -38.38 31.41
CA GLN A 631 -8.00 -38.14 30.07
C GLN A 631 -8.13 -36.64 29.82
N ARG A 632 -7.42 -36.15 28.80
CA ARG A 632 -7.59 -34.77 28.33
C ARG A 632 -8.86 -34.71 27.48
N ILE A 633 -9.88 -34.01 27.97
CA ILE A 633 -11.12 -33.76 27.24
C ILE A 633 -11.03 -32.36 26.64
N THR A 634 -10.85 -32.31 25.32
CA THR A 634 -10.91 -31.07 24.54
C THR A 634 -12.24 -31.03 23.81
N SER A 635 -13.15 -30.17 24.24
CA SER A 635 -14.40 -29.91 23.53
C SER A 635 -14.64 -28.41 23.44
N GLY A 636 -14.56 -27.88 22.22
CA GLY A 636 -14.57 -26.44 21.97
C GLY A 636 -13.46 -25.73 22.74
N ALA A 637 -13.81 -24.66 23.45
CA ALA A 637 -12.87 -23.83 24.23
C ALA A 637 -12.63 -24.29 25.68
N TRP A 638 -13.08 -25.51 26.05
CA TRP A 638 -12.77 -26.15 27.33
C TRP A 638 -11.61 -27.13 27.22
N ASN A 639 -10.59 -26.96 28.06
CA ASN A 639 -9.45 -27.85 28.17
C ASN A 639 -9.32 -28.28 29.64
N TYR A 640 -9.96 -29.40 29.99
CA TYR A 640 -9.86 -29.96 31.33
C TYR A 640 -9.47 -31.43 31.27
N THR A 641 -8.76 -31.86 32.30
CA THR A 641 -8.31 -33.24 32.46
C THR A 641 -9.19 -33.90 33.49
N LEU A 642 -9.97 -34.90 33.07
CA LEU A 642 -10.69 -35.72 34.01
C LEU A 642 -9.82 -36.91 34.42
N THR A 643 -9.68 -37.09 35.72
CA THR A 643 -8.86 -38.12 36.34
C THR A 643 -9.74 -39.04 37.18
N ILE A 644 -9.66 -40.35 36.94
CA ILE A 644 -10.33 -41.37 37.76
C ILE A 644 -9.26 -42.14 38.54
N LYS A 645 -9.45 -42.28 39.85
CA LYS A 645 -8.51 -42.99 40.75
C LYS A 645 -9.27 -43.93 41.68
N ALA A 646 -8.70 -45.11 41.90
CA ALA A 646 -9.18 -46.10 42.85
C ALA A 646 -8.21 -46.20 44.04
N TYR A 647 -8.75 -46.36 45.24
CA TYR A 647 -8.00 -46.44 46.49
C TYR A 647 -8.45 -47.66 47.31
N THR A 648 -7.52 -48.23 48.09
CA THR A 648 -7.77 -49.36 48.99
C THR A 648 -8.09 -48.92 50.44
N ASN A 649 -8.12 -47.61 50.70
CA ASN A 649 -8.43 -47.08 52.03
C ASN A 649 -9.39 -45.89 51.98
N ALA A 650 -10.21 -45.75 53.03
CA ALA A 650 -11.19 -44.67 53.15
C ALA A 650 -10.58 -43.26 53.12
N GLY A 651 -9.33 -43.14 53.59
CA GLY A 651 -8.57 -41.88 53.53
C GLY A 651 -8.15 -41.46 52.12
N ARG A 652 -8.35 -42.30 51.09
CA ARG A 652 -7.98 -42.02 49.69
C ARG A 652 -6.50 -41.63 49.56
N THR A 653 -5.63 -42.29 50.32
CA THR A 653 -4.18 -42.05 50.34
C THR A 653 -3.39 -43.20 49.72
N GLN A 654 -3.92 -44.42 49.75
CA GLN A 654 -3.30 -45.62 49.20
C GLN A 654 -4.01 -46.01 47.91
N LEU A 655 -3.34 -45.80 46.78
CA LEU A 655 -3.85 -46.16 45.46
C LEU A 655 -3.88 -47.68 45.30
N VAL A 656 -4.83 -48.17 44.50
CA VAL A 656 -4.83 -49.56 44.04
C VAL A 656 -3.68 -49.73 43.03
N GLU A 657 -2.72 -50.60 43.32
CA GLU A 657 -1.54 -50.84 42.46
C GLU A 657 -1.73 -52.04 41.51
N TRP A 658 -0.97 -52.11 40.42
CA TRP A 658 -1.11 -53.11 39.34
C TRP A 658 -0.90 -54.57 39.75
N ASN A 659 -0.12 -54.78 40.81
CA ASN A 659 0.16 -56.09 41.41
C ASN A 659 -0.74 -56.38 42.63
N SER A 660 -1.68 -55.50 42.97
CA SER A 660 -2.57 -55.71 44.11
C SER A 660 -3.56 -56.86 43.82
N GLU A 661 -3.58 -57.86 44.70
CA GLU A 661 -4.59 -58.92 44.69
C GLU A 661 -5.84 -58.44 45.43
N LEU A 662 -6.77 -57.85 44.70
CA LEU A 662 -8.05 -57.41 45.26
C LEU A 662 -8.93 -58.63 45.56
N GLN A 663 -9.35 -58.74 46.81
CA GLN A 663 -10.20 -59.84 47.25
C GLN A 663 -11.67 -59.54 46.95
N LEU A 664 -12.45 -60.59 46.68
CA LEU A 664 -13.91 -60.42 46.61
C LEU A 664 -14.42 -59.84 47.93
N ASN A 665 -15.40 -58.97 47.84
CA ASN A 665 -15.99 -58.22 48.96
C ASN A 665 -15.05 -57.21 49.64
N GLU A 666 -13.85 -56.97 49.11
CA GLU A 666 -12.99 -55.88 49.53
C GLU A 666 -13.55 -54.53 49.07
N LYS A 667 -13.62 -53.53 49.95
CA LYS A 667 -14.18 -52.22 49.62
C LYS A 667 -13.16 -51.38 48.85
N ILE A 668 -13.60 -50.78 47.74
CA ILE A 668 -12.80 -49.87 46.91
C ILE A 668 -13.39 -48.47 46.93
N TRP A 669 -12.54 -47.47 47.07
CA TRP A 669 -12.92 -46.05 47.06
C TRP A 669 -12.52 -45.41 45.73
N MET A 670 -13.50 -44.83 45.05
CA MET A 670 -13.37 -44.20 43.74
C MET A 670 -13.42 -42.69 43.85
N VAL A 671 -12.51 -42.03 43.12
CA VAL A 671 -12.45 -40.57 42.98
C VAL A 671 -12.49 -40.23 41.50
N LEU A 672 -13.49 -39.47 41.08
CA LEU A 672 -13.52 -38.82 39.78
C LEU A 672 -13.25 -37.34 40.03
N LYS A 673 -12.18 -36.78 39.45
CA LYS A 673 -11.77 -35.39 39.65
C LYS A 673 -11.47 -34.73 38.32
N THR A 674 -11.96 -33.51 38.11
CA THR A 674 -11.55 -32.68 36.98
C THR A 674 -10.51 -31.65 37.40
N ASP A 675 -9.46 -31.49 36.60
CA ASP A 675 -8.44 -30.45 36.70
C ASP A 675 -8.59 -29.48 35.51
N GLY A 676 -8.69 -28.18 35.78
CA GLY A 676 -8.90 -27.14 34.74
C GLY A 676 -10.29 -26.50 34.74
N LEU A 677 -11.27 -27.06 35.46
CA LEU A 677 -12.60 -26.48 35.67
C LEU A 677 -12.65 -25.65 36.96
N ASP A 678 -13.40 -24.54 36.94
CA ASP A 678 -13.65 -23.74 38.13
C ASP A 678 -14.82 -24.31 38.96
N GLY A 679 -14.48 -25.06 40.01
CA GLY A 679 -15.42 -25.74 40.91
C GLY A 679 -16.35 -24.81 41.70
N SER A 680 -16.15 -23.51 41.60
CA SER A 680 -17.01 -22.50 42.21
C SER A 680 -18.11 -21.97 41.26
N MET A 681 -17.97 -22.20 39.96
CA MET A 681 -18.97 -21.83 38.94
C MET A 681 -19.74 -23.06 38.45
N VAL A 682 -19.05 -24.18 38.28
CA VAL A 682 -19.58 -25.42 37.73
C VAL A 682 -19.17 -26.60 38.61
N SER A 683 -20.08 -27.52 38.87
CA SER A 683 -19.82 -28.82 39.48
C SER A 683 -19.93 -29.95 38.46
N VAL A 684 -19.22 -31.05 38.71
CA VAL A 684 -19.34 -32.28 37.94
C VAL A 684 -20.40 -33.15 38.62
N VAL A 685 -21.40 -33.58 37.86
CA VAL A 685 -22.44 -34.49 38.33
C VAL A 685 -22.24 -35.83 37.63
N THR A 686 -22.03 -36.88 38.40
CA THR A 686 -22.02 -38.26 37.92
C THR A 686 -23.44 -38.78 37.88
N ASP A 687 -23.99 -38.93 36.70
CA ASP A 687 -25.38 -39.32 36.47
C ASP A 687 -25.58 -40.82 36.62
N SER A 688 -24.69 -41.62 36.02
CA SER A 688 -24.71 -43.07 36.21
C SER A 688 -23.31 -43.66 36.13
N CYS A 689 -23.10 -44.78 36.82
CA CYS A 689 -21.89 -45.59 36.69
C CYS A 689 -22.28 -47.06 36.73
N TRP A 690 -21.70 -47.88 35.87
CA TRP A 690 -21.97 -49.32 35.81
C TRP A 690 -20.74 -50.11 35.40
N ALA A 691 -20.75 -51.38 35.73
CA ALA A 691 -19.71 -52.32 35.41
C ALA A 691 -20.15 -53.32 34.34
N THR A 692 -19.21 -53.75 33.51
CA THR A 692 -19.39 -54.88 32.57
C THR A 692 -18.22 -55.85 32.67
N ASP A 693 -18.36 -57.04 32.09
CA ASP A 693 -17.29 -58.07 31.99
C ASP A 693 -16.49 -57.98 30.67
N LYS A 694 -16.85 -57.02 29.81
CA LYS A 694 -16.17 -56.66 28.57
C LYS A 694 -15.96 -55.16 28.46
N ALA A 695 -15.01 -54.79 27.63
CA ALA A 695 -14.66 -53.44 27.23
C ALA A 695 -15.84 -52.53 26.86
N SER A 696 -16.84 -53.12 26.18
CA SER A 696 -17.95 -52.35 25.65
C SER A 696 -18.91 -51.92 26.77
N PRO A 697 -19.29 -50.63 26.84
CA PRO A 697 -20.19 -50.12 27.87
C PRO A 697 -21.62 -50.61 27.69
N THR A 698 -21.97 -51.13 26.52
CA THR A 698 -23.28 -51.70 26.19
C THR A 698 -23.28 -53.22 26.25
N SER A 699 -22.18 -53.84 26.69
CA SER A 699 -22.09 -55.29 26.82
C SER A 699 -22.92 -55.83 28.00
N SER A 700 -23.30 -57.10 27.91
CA SER A 700 -23.95 -57.87 28.97
C SER A 700 -23.03 -59.02 29.37
N PRO A 701 -22.89 -59.33 30.67
CA PRO A 701 -23.60 -58.76 31.83
C PRO A 701 -23.20 -57.33 32.21
N ARG A 702 -24.19 -56.55 32.70
CA ARG A 702 -24.06 -55.18 33.22
C ARG A 702 -24.53 -55.14 34.67
N HIS A 703 -23.79 -54.44 35.53
CA HIS A 703 -24.14 -54.18 36.93
C HIS A 703 -24.06 -52.68 37.23
N ASP A 704 -25.19 -52.05 37.51
CA ASP A 704 -25.23 -50.62 37.82
C ASP A 704 -24.73 -50.36 39.25
N LEU A 705 -23.85 -49.37 39.40
CA LEU A 705 -23.33 -48.91 40.69
C LEU A 705 -23.99 -47.59 41.10
N ILE A 706 -24.12 -46.65 40.16
CA ILE A 706 -24.78 -45.36 40.35
C ILE A 706 -25.91 -45.21 39.33
N ILE A 707 -27.09 -44.81 39.79
CA ILE A 707 -28.30 -44.57 38.98
C ILE A 707 -28.86 -43.20 39.33
N ASN A 708 -29.01 -42.32 38.35
CA ASN A 708 -29.49 -40.94 38.50
C ASN A 708 -28.78 -40.16 39.63
N GLY A 709 -27.47 -40.34 39.73
CA GLY A 709 -26.60 -39.72 40.72
C GLY A 709 -26.58 -40.35 42.10
N CYS A 710 -27.33 -41.45 42.32
CA CYS A 710 -27.48 -42.12 43.61
C CYS A 710 -26.94 -43.55 43.58
N ALA A 711 -26.54 -44.07 44.75
CA ALA A 711 -26.11 -45.47 44.88
C ALA A 711 -27.22 -46.45 44.46
N ASN A 712 -26.86 -47.52 43.76
CA ASN A 712 -27.82 -48.54 43.33
C ASN A 712 -28.49 -49.21 44.55
N PRO A 713 -29.83 -49.08 44.73
CA PRO A 713 -30.51 -49.67 45.88
C PRO A 713 -30.51 -51.20 45.92
N ALA A 714 -30.19 -51.87 44.79
CA ALA A 714 -30.07 -53.32 44.72
C ALA A 714 -28.70 -53.83 45.20
N ASP A 715 -27.70 -52.96 45.33
CA ASP A 715 -26.36 -53.29 45.82
C ASP A 715 -26.04 -52.48 47.08
N PRO A 716 -26.23 -53.05 48.29
CA PRO A 716 -26.03 -52.35 49.55
C PRO A 716 -24.57 -51.99 49.82
N THR A 717 -23.63 -52.49 49.01
CA THR A 717 -22.20 -52.20 49.16
C THR A 717 -21.81 -50.86 48.56
N VAL A 718 -22.63 -50.30 47.65
CA VAL A 718 -22.35 -49.04 46.99
C VAL A 718 -22.73 -47.85 47.86
N GLN A 719 -21.82 -46.89 47.99
CA GLN A 719 -22.03 -45.64 48.72
C GLN A 719 -21.52 -44.47 47.88
N VAL A 720 -22.36 -43.45 47.66
CA VAL A 720 -21.96 -42.19 47.02
C VAL A 720 -21.78 -41.17 48.14
N GLU A 721 -20.54 -40.73 48.38
CA GLU A 721 -20.20 -39.81 49.48
C GLU A 721 -20.46 -38.35 49.06
N GLU A 722 -20.08 -37.99 47.83
CA GLU A 722 -20.23 -36.64 47.30
C GLU A 722 -20.44 -36.71 45.78
N ASN A 723 -21.48 -36.03 45.29
CA ASN A 723 -21.79 -35.94 43.86
C ASN A 723 -22.48 -34.59 43.58
N GLY A 724 -22.01 -33.85 42.58
CA GLY A 724 -22.59 -32.55 42.22
C GLY A 724 -22.29 -31.41 43.19
N LEU A 725 -21.45 -31.61 44.20
CA LEU A 725 -21.05 -30.56 45.15
C LEU A 725 -19.85 -29.74 44.66
N ALA A 726 -18.92 -30.34 43.93
CA ALA A 726 -17.67 -29.73 43.46
C ALA A 726 -17.30 -30.27 42.07
N THR A 727 -16.06 -30.05 41.64
CA THR A 727 -15.48 -30.64 40.41
C THR A 727 -14.99 -32.08 40.59
N SER A 728 -15.38 -32.71 41.70
CA SER A 728 -15.08 -34.10 42.04
C SER A 728 -16.32 -34.87 42.48
N THR A 729 -16.36 -36.16 42.15
CA THR A 729 -17.32 -37.14 42.66
C THR A 729 -16.59 -38.23 43.43
N TYR A 730 -17.15 -38.63 44.57
CA TYR A 730 -16.62 -39.64 45.46
C TYR A 730 -17.65 -40.74 45.70
N PHE A 731 -17.28 -42.00 45.42
CA PHE A 731 -18.13 -43.15 45.73
C PHE A 731 -17.28 -44.38 46.06
N SER A 732 -17.89 -45.39 46.67
CA SER A 732 -17.23 -46.67 46.99
C SER A 732 -18.17 -47.84 46.75
N PHE A 733 -17.62 -49.02 46.54
CA PHE A 733 -18.36 -50.28 46.40
C PHE A 733 -17.49 -51.46 46.80
N ASN A 734 -18.08 -52.62 47.06
CA ASN A 734 -17.30 -53.83 47.34
C ASN A 734 -16.99 -54.58 46.04
N MET A 735 -15.77 -55.10 45.93
CA MET A 735 -15.31 -55.83 44.76
C MET A 735 -16.16 -57.09 44.52
N PHE A 736 -16.52 -57.33 43.27
CA PHE A 736 -17.34 -58.47 42.86
C PHE A 736 -16.69 -59.18 41.66
N ARG A 737 -17.39 -60.16 41.08
CA ARG A 737 -17.03 -60.78 39.80
C ARG A 737 -18.29 -61.24 39.07
N PHE A 738 -18.28 -61.22 37.75
CA PHE A 738 -19.39 -61.75 36.95
C PHE A 738 -19.30 -63.29 36.84
N THR A 739 -20.44 -63.97 36.96
CA THR A 739 -20.51 -65.43 36.83
C THR A 739 -20.45 -65.84 35.37
N GLY A 740 -19.42 -66.59 34.97
CA GLY A 740 -19.27 -67.12 33.60
C GLY A 740 -18.63 -66.17 32.57
N GLY A 741 -18.13 -65.01 33.01
CA GLY A 741 -17.38 -64.05 32.18
C GLY A 741 -15.87 -64.03 32.48
N SER A 742 -15.14 -63.05 31.93
CA SER A 742 -13.73 -62.79 32.29
C SER A 742 -13.59 -62.46 33.78
N SER A 743 -12.40 -62.65 34.35
CA SER A 743 -12.05 -62.14 35.68
C SER A 743 -11.95 -60.61 35.75
N ASP A 744 -12.04 -59.94 34.60
CA ASP A 744 -11.89 -58.49 34.47
C ASP A 744 -13.23 -57.75 34.65
N ILE A 745 -13.16 -56.60 35.33
CA ILE A 745 -14.29 -55.69 35.54
C ILE A 745 -13.99 -54.34 34.91
N PHE A 746 -14.99 -53.82 34.19
CA PHE A 746 -14.90 -52.63 33.36
C PHE A 746 -15.89 -51.58 33.85
N LEU A 747 -15.43 -50.42 34.32
CA LEU A 747 -16.29 -49.42 34.96
C LEU A 747 -16.58 -48.22 34.04
N HIS A 748 -17.83 -48.03 33.66
CA HIS A 748 -18.27 -46.93 32.82
C HIS A 748 -19.01 -45.91 33.66
N CYS A 749 -18.82 -44.62 33.37
CA CYS A 749 -19.52 -43.53 34.06
C CYS A 749 -19.98 -42.46 33.08
N GLN A 750 -21.21 -42.00 33.27
CA GLN A 750 -21.83 -40.92 32.55
C GLN A 750 -21.87 -39.67 33.45
N LEU A 751 -21.32 -38.57 32.95
CA LEU A 751 -21.12 -37.31 33.68
C LEU A 751 -21.75 -36.14 32.94
N HIS A 752 -22.14 -35.08 33.64
CA HIS A 752 -22.45 -33.79 33.03
C HIS A 752 -21.96 -32.63 33.90
N LEU A 753 -21.77 -31.47 33.28
CA LEU A 753 -21.39 -30.24 33.97
C LEU A 753 -22.65 -29.48 34.40
N CYS A 754 -22.76 -29.15 35.69
CA CYS A 754 -23.89 -28.40 36.25
C CYS A 754 -23.43 -27.04 36.80
N PRO A 755 -23.96 -25.90 36.33
CA PRO A 755 -23.66 -24.59 36.91
C PRO A 755 -24.32 -24.45 38.28
N LYS A 756 -23.57 -23.95 39.27
CA LYS A 756 -24.07 -23.79 40.65
C LYS A 756 -25.00 -22.59 40.84
N GLN A 757 -24.93 -21.60 39.96
CA GLN A 757 -25.70 -20.37 40.09
C GLN A 757 -27.14 -20.60 39.61
N GLY A 758 -28.09 -20.71 40.54
CA GLY A 758 -29.52 -20.87 40.24
C GLY A 758 -30.00 -22.30 40.04
N ASN A 759 -29.11 -23.30 40.00
CA ASN A 759 -29.47 -24.72 39.91
C ASN A 759 -29.03 -25.49 41.16
N ASN A 760 -29.80 -26.51 41.55
CA ASN A 760 -29.37 -27.49 42.53
C ASN A 760 -28.65 -28.64 41.81
N CYS A 761 -27.32 -28.66 41.91
CA CYS A 761 -26.50 -29.67 41.26
C CYS A 761 -26.36 -30.98 42.06
N ILE A 762 -26.82 -31.00 43.32
CA ILE A 762 -26.72 -32.18 44.18
C ILE A 762 -27.91 -33.12 43.88
N PRO A 763 -27.67 -34.38 43.45
CA PRO A 763 -28.74 -35.34 43.20
C PRO A 763 -29.57 -35.66 44.45
N THR A 764 -30.88 -35.76 44.30
CA THR A 764 -31.80 -36.08 45.42
C THR A 764 -32.03 -37.59 45.51
N CYS A 765 -31.41 -38.24 46.50
CA CYS A 765 -31.51 -39.69 46.70
C CYS A 765 -32.55 -40.04 47.78
N ASN A 766 -33.77 -40.41 47.38
CA ASN A 766 -34.80 -40.86 48.31
C ASN A 766 -34.67 -42.38 48.58
N THR A 767 -34.60 -42.79 49.84
CA THR A 767 -34.67 -44.21 50.27
C THR A 767 -36.07 -44.81 50.05
N PRO A 768 -36.21 -46.13 49.82
CA PRO A 768 -37.32 -46.68 49.05
C PRO A 768 -38.64 -46.73 49.83
N ALA A 769 -39.71 -46.16 49.25
CA ALA A 769 -41.08 -46.57 49.52
C ALA A 769 -41.81 -46.82 48.19
N ARG A 770 -42.04 -48.12 47.90
CA ARG A 770 -42.92 -48.71 46.88
C ARG A 770 -42.87 -48.09 45.47
N VAL A 771 -42.45 -48.93 44.51
CA VAL A 771 -42.65 -48.73 43.07
C VAL A 771 -44.11 -48.33 42.78
N ARG A 772 -44.34 -47.04 42.55
CA ARG A 772 -45.44 -46.56 41.72
C ARG A 772 -44.85 -46.33 40.34
N ARG A 773 -45.38 -47.03 39.33
CA ARG A 773 -45.22 -46.63 37.93
C ARG A 773 -45.92 -45.27 37.78
N SER A 774 -45.18 -44.18 37.94
CA SER A 774 -45.56 -42.88 37.38
C SER A 774 -44.89 -42.75 36.03
N ALA A 775 -45.68 -42.30 35.05
CA ALA A 775 -45.32 -42.18 33.66
C ALA A 775 -43.97 -41.51 33.44
N SER A 776 -43.25 -42.05 32.46
CA SER A 776 -42.08 -41.45 31.82
C SER A 776 -42.31 -39.96 31.56
N LEU A 777 -41.69 -39.11 32.37
CA LEU A 777 -41.24 -37.82 31.88
C LEU A 777 -39.97 -38.12 31.11
N THR A 778 -40.10 -38.25 29.79
CA THR A 778 -38.99 -38.19 28.85
C THR A 778 -38.32 -36.83 29.00
N TYR A 779 -37.37 -36.75 29.92
CA TYR A 779 -36.21 -35.91 29.76
C TYR A 779 -35.14 -36.84 29.21
N GLU A 780 -34.96 -36.86 27.89
CA GLU A 780 -33.71 -37.36 27.31
C GLU A 780 -32.65 -36.30 27.61
N PRO A 781 -31.63 -36.57 28.45
CA PRO A 781 -30.48 -35.71 28.53
C PRO A 781 -29.65 -35.98 27.27
N GLU A 782 -29.74 -35.09 26.28
CA GLU A 782 -28.85 -35.15 25.11
C GLU A 782 -27.45 -34.64 25.47
N ALA A 783 -26.49 -35.54 25.24
CA ALA A 783 -25.03 -35.45 25.36
C ALA A 783 -24.41 -35.24 26.78
N PRO A 784 -24.69 -36.12 27.76
CA PRO A 784 -23.82 -36.26 28.92
C PRO A 784 -22.45 -36.82 28.49
N ALA A 785 -21.35 -36.33 29.06
CA ALA A 785 -20.02 -36.87 28.85
C ALA A 785 -19.97 -38.34 29.30
N PHE A 786 -19.92 -39.25 28.34
CA PHE A 786 -19.92 -40.68 28.56
C PHE A 786 -18.50 -41.23 28.47
N ILE A 787 -18.07 -41.91 29.53
CA ILE A 787 -16.72 -42.42 29.67
C ILE A 787 -16.83 -43.93 29.80
N SER A 788 -16.27 -44.62 28.82
CA SER A 788 -16.26 -46.07 28.74
C SER A 788 -14.85 -46.61 28.73
N VAL A 789 -14.64 -47.68 29.49
CA VAL A 789 -13.39 -48.04 30.15
C VAL A 789 -13.09 -49.54 29.89
N SER A 790 -11.97 -49.89 29.20
CA SER A 790 -11.63 -51.22 28.60
C SER A 790 -10.21 -51.75 28.87
N TRP A 791 -10.04 -53.04 29.24
CA TRP A 791 -8.79 -53.82 29.19
C TRP A 791 -8.95 -55.21 28.57
N THR A 792 -7.88 -55.66 27.93
CA THR A 792 -7.64 -57.05 27.50
C THR A 792 -6.31 -57.50 28.10
N TYR A 793 -6.11 -58.82 28.20
CA TYR A 793 -4.95 -59.48 28.80
C TYR A 793 -3.59 -58.94 28.35
#